data_AF-A0A967KFU0-F1
#
_entry.id   AF-A0A967KFU0-F1
#
_cell.length_a   1.000
_cell.length_b   1.000
_cell.length_c   1.000
_cell.angle_alpha   90.00
_cell.angle_beta   90.00
_cell.angle_gamma   90.00
#
_symmetry.space_group_name_H-M   'P 1'
#
loop_
_entity.id
_entity.type
_entity.pdbx_description
1 polymer ?
#
loop_
_entity_poly.entity_id
_entity_poly.type
_entity_poly.pdbx_seq_one_letter_code
_entity_poly.pdbx_strand_id
1 'polypeptide(L)'
;MIQAVPKSAALGLVALAQLIIFAFIGFISYERTLDEERDHLAVDARATAEQIAQAMRQVEIELAHLVKEVERHGLRVDEYSNAALSALTGVTSASPYIGGAGFADAGGTVRVLVLSENQKVVSGPLILDRAYFTVQRDNKAEGIYLSDPVLGRIENKWILIASRRLSAPDGTFLGITMVSVNPDYFASAFALERDRPIRRRVVTNKGAVIATAGRLEGDPATAPSDQPIQIAPEQIAQEGFFWAESESSADTLTAVAPVPGWPLVATASMSSSEVFADLWTDLIGLGLVLTASLGALLALVINFYRHQQLGSEHERRFKSLIEDANDGVVIHDVGMVLFANDATAQILGLSHGSEMRGRTLTDFIPEEMHSEARTRWRAVKESGQPTTERRAPGHRVDGKTIYMDVTSQQIEWGDKLAIRSSLVEVTEQVLLAKRDERRTAILAAVNDAHSIYLNQTRNRGAFEELLEKILGLSGSVYGLIAEKVEEEEGKPFLRSLAISDISWDEETRRWYESAASGGMEFRNIDNLRGEPLRNGKILIANDPRKHPASTGVPCGHLAMDNLMILPLTLEDEILGEVALANRPGGFDEALAEELGPIVQAITRIVSDYRSARLREAAEQASRSKSAFLAHMSHELRTPLAGVIANLELLSDTTLEREQADLVEASMGAGKGLLGVIGNTLDFSKIEADELMLDMIEFDPGTMVENVQSIFSGAAQDKGLTVTTVVDALVPRKVIADELRLRQVIANLVGNSIKFTDSGRIVISLSAQRINDGRAQLCISVDDTGIGFDPEKAENLFKPYGQETSATARSFGGTGLGLTIAQRLIELHDGEINCYAEPGKGSSFLASFPVPVVEWGATDVRPMADQNVTLLFPAGGLPDDVIPSLQAAGAVVHNATQVEALLPILSERTERQRTLLLDWKALDPEQQDMVACADNGFDQTFAATTNCNPNGRRQALFFNEIKLIAKPLCAINISHAIHGNEATRSARRADQAQSGQTGYQVFEPGQAPRILVVEDQPMNQLVLKRQLRRLGIDCDLAENGREALTLLEDSEYDIVITDCSMPVMDGFEFSMALRALEAAGRPRSAIIALTANAVTGDAQRCYDAGMDAYLSKPVGLSELSTALEQWWHPSMRQAETKPVEPAPLQEPQDAPPIDRAGIAELIGDDDAETIDALILDFFENWQTSLSALHGPLQQGDTAALCKAAHAAKGTARYGMAAILADTCESLEKLTAGEELQGADKLIEALETETGRLKAYLGKAGLIRDDERQSA
;
A
#
# COMPACT_ATOMS: atom_id res chain seq x y z
N MET A 1 -69.92 -21.90 -48.10
CA MET A 1 -68.44 -21.91 -47.94
C MET A 1 -68.09 -20.55 -47.31
N ILE A 2 -67.49 -20.44 -46.13
CA ILE A 2 -66.81 -21.45 -45.31
C ILE A 2 -67.76 -22.00 -44.22
N GLN A 3 -68.02 -23.31 -44.27
CA GLN A 3 -68.55 -24.10 -43.15
C GLN A 3 -67.57 -25.27 -42.96
N ALA A 4 -67.63 -25.96 -41.81
CA ALA A 4 -66.75 -27.07 -41.45
C ALA A 4 -65.25 -26.71 -41.26
N VAL A 5 -64.98 -25.66 -40.50
CA VAL A 5 -63.89 -25.74 -39.49
C VAL A 5 -64.57 -26.21 -38.20
N PRO A 6 -64.21 -27.37 -37.62
CA PRO A 6 -64.80 -27.80 -36.35
C PRO A 6 -64.40 -26.83 -35.23
N LYS A 7 -65.28 -26.58 -34.25
CA LYS A 7 -65.02 -25.54 -33.22
C LYS A 7 -63.77 -25.81 -32.36
N SER A 8 -63.38 -27.08 -32.23
CA SER A 8 -62.07 -27.47 -31.67
C SER A 8 -60.88 -26.95 -32.46
N ALA A 9 -60.97 -26.86 -33.79
CA ALA A 9 -59.94 -26.26 -34.65
C ALA A 9 -59.99 -24.73 -34.65
N ALA A 10 -61.07 -24.08 -34.22
CA ALA A 10 -61.05 -22.63 -33.94
C ALA A 10 -60.24 -22.33 -32.67
N LEU A 11 -60.44 -23.10 -31.60
CA LEU A 11 -59.59 -23.08 -30.40
C LEU A 11 -58.14 -23.48 -30.74
N GLY A 12 -57.96 -24.49 -31.59
CA GLY A 12 -56.65 -24.89 -32.12
C GLY A 12 -55.95 -23.80 -32.94
N LEU A 13 -56.69 -23.02 -33.73
CA LEU A 13 -56.15 -21.86 -34.46
C LEU A 13 -55.73 -20.73 -33.53
N VAL A 14 -56.47 -20.48 -32.44
CA VAL A 14 -56.07 -19.48 -31.42
C VAL A 14 -54.82 -19.95 -30.68
N ALA A 15 -54.78 -21.20 -30.23
CA ALA A 15 -53.59 -21.77 -29.58
C ALA A 15 -52.37 -21.81 -30.52
N LEU A 16 -52.57 -22.12 -31.81
CA LEU A 16 -51.52 -22.07 -32.83
C LEU A 16 -51.04 -20.64 -33.10
N ALA A 17 -51.94 -19.65 -33.13
CA ALA A 17 -51.56 -18.25 -33.26
C ALA A 17 -50.78 -17.75 -32.03
N GLN A 18 -51.18 -18.16 -30.81
CA GLN A 18 -50.43 -17.86 -29.59
C GLN A 18 -49.05 -18.53 -29.59
N LEU A 19 -48.93 -19.77 -30.06
CA LEU A 19 -47.64 -20.46 -30.24
C LEU A 19 -46.75 -19.78 -31.29
N ILE A 20 -47.32 -19.32 -32.41
CA ILE A 20 -46.57 -18.58 -33.45
C ILE A 20 -46.10 -17.22 -32.89
N ILE A 21 -46.95 -16.50 -32.15
CA ILE A 21 -46.57 -15.23 -31.51
C ILE A 21 -45.49 -15.46 -30.44
N PHE A 22 -45.61 -16.51 -29.62
CA PHE A 22 -44.61 -16.86 -28.62
C PHE A 22 -43.26 -17.23 -29.27
N ALA A 23 -43.28 -18.06 -30.31
CA ALA A 23 -42.07 -18.42 -31.06
C ALA A 23 -41.44 -17.21 -31.79
N PHE A 24 -42.25 -16.28 -32.30
CA PHE A 24 -41.77 -15.07 -32.98
C PHE A 24 -41.17 -14.05 -31.99
N ILE A 25 -41.80 -13.84 -30.83
CA ILE A 25 -41.24 -13.04 -29.73
C ILE A 25 -39.96 -13.69 -29.21
N GLY A 26 -39.99 -15.00 -28.94
CA GLY A 26 -38.81 -15.75 -28.50
C GLY A 26 -37.64 -15.68 -29.49
N PHE A 27 -37.91 -15.74 -30.80
CA PHE A 27 -36.89 -15.58 -31.83
C PHE A 27 -36.31 -14.14 -31.87
N ILE A 28 -37.16 -13.11 -31.78
CA ILE A 28 -36.70 -11.71 -31.76
C ILE A 28 -35.90 -11.40 -30.50
N SER A 29 -36.36 -11.85 -29.33
CA SER A 29 -35.62 -11.68 -28.07
C SER A 29 -34.33 -12.51 -28.06
N TYR A 30 -34.31 -13.70 -28.65
CA TYR A 30 -33.10 -14.51 -28.80
C TYR A 30 -32.02 -13.80 -29.63
N GLU A 31 -32.36 -13.35 -30.85
CA GLU A 31 -31.42 -12.59 -31.70
C GLU A 31 -30.96 -11.30 -30.99
N ARG A 32 -31.87 -10.58 -30.33
CA ARG A 32 -31.55 -9.34 -29.63
C ARG A 32 -30.61 -9.55 -28.43
N THR A 33 -30.90 -10.49 -27.53
CA THR A 33 -30.04 -10.81 -26.38
C THR A 33 -28.68 -11.34 -26.86
N LEU A 34 -28.66 -12.11 -27.95
CA LEU A 34 -27.43 -12.58 -28.57
C LEU A 34 -26.56 -11.43 -29.09
N ASP A 35 -27.14 -10.41 -29.75
CA ASP A 35 -26.41 -9.23 -30.22
C ASP A 35 -25.99 -8.29 -29.08
N GLU A 36 -26.85 -8.06 -28.08
CA GLU A 36 -26.50 -7.24 -26.90
C GLU A 36 -25.32 -7.84 -26.11
N GLU A 37 -25.30 -9.16 -25.88
CA GLU A 37 -24.17 -9.81 -25.20
C GLU A 37 -22.93 -10.01 -26.10
N ARG A 38 -23.10 -10.08 -27.44
CA ARG A 38 -21.96 -10.01 -28.38
C ARG A 38 -21.21 -8.67 -28.26
N ASP A 39 -21.94 -7.56 -28.23
CA ASP A 39 -21.34 -6.23 -28.11
C ASP A 39 -20.66 -6.04 -26.75
N HIS A 40 -21.30 -6.50 -25.65
CA HIS A 40 -20.66 -6.50 -24.31
C HIS A 40 -19.36 -7.31 -24.30
N LEU A 41 -19.37 -8.56 -24.77
CA LEU A 41 -18.17 -9.41 -24.80
C LEU A 41 -17.08 -8.85 -25.75
N ALA A 42 -17.46 -8.17 -26.84
CA ALA A 42 -16.51 -7.53 -27.75
C ALA A 42 -15.84 -6.28 -27.15
N VAL A 43 -16.56 -5.50 -26.34
CA VAL A 43 -15.98 -4.40 -25.55
C VAL A 43 -15.00 -4.95 -24.51
N ASP A 44 -15.42 -5.97 -23.76
CA ASP A 44 -14.61 -6.65 -22.74
C ASP A 44 -13.30 -7.21 -23.31
N ALA A 45 -13.38 -7.91 -24.44
CA ALA A 45 -12.20 -8.48 -25.12
C ALA A 45 -11.24 -7.37 -25.59
N ARG A 46 -11.76 -6.26 -26.13
CA ARG A 46 -10.94 -5.11 -26.58
C ARG A 46 -10.27 -4.39 -25.41
N ALA A 47 -10.99 -4.09 -24.33
CA ALA A 47 -10.42 -3.47 -23.13
C ALA A 47 -9.30 -4.35 -22.54
N THR A 48 -9.54 -5.66 -22.46
CA THR A 48 -8.53 -6.66 -22.05
C THR A 48 -7.32 -6.62 -22.99
N ALA A 49 -7.51 -6.57 -24.31
CA ALA A 49 -6.43 -6.50 -25.29
C ALA A 49 -5.59 -5.21 -25.20
N GLU A 50 -6.23 -4.06 -24.97
CA GLU A 50 -5.54 -2.76 -24.81
C GLU A 50 -4.70 -2.71 -23.53
N GLN A 51 -5.22 -3.24 -22.42
CA GLN A 51 -4.50 -3.33 -21.14
C GLN A 51 -3.26 -4.25 -21.26
N ILE A 52 -3.38 -5.39 -21.96
CA ILE A 52 -2.23 -6.25 -22.27
C ILE A 52 -1.22 -5.54 -23.17
N ALA A 53 -1.69 -4.83 -24.20
CA ALA A 53 -0.81 -4.06 -25.09
C ALA A 53 -0.06 -2.96 -24.32
N GLN A 54 -0.65 -2.35 -23.29
CA GLN A 54 0.02 -1.38 -22.44
C GLN A 54 1.14 -2.02 -21.61
N ALA A 55 0.89 -3.14 -20.95
CA ALA A 55 1.92 -3.87 -20.19
C ALA A 55 3.07 -4.35 -21.11
N MET A 56 2.73 -4.93 -22.27
CA MET A 56 3.72 -5.43 -23.21
C MET A 56 4.53 -4.30 -23.89
N ARG A 57 3.95 -3.11 -24.11
CA ARG A 57 4.70 -1.93 -24.56
C ARG A 57 5.80 -1.50 -23.58
N GLN A 58 5.58 -1.62 -22.27
CA GLN A 58 6.64 -1.35 -21.30
C GLN A 58 7.77 -2.39 -21.41
N VAL A 59 7.43 -3.69 -21.53
CA VAL A 59 8.42 -4.76 -21.75
C VAL A 59 9.26 -4.51 -23.01
N GLU A 60 8.67 -3.92 -24.06
CA GLU A 60 9.40 -3.48 -25.25
C GLU A 60 10.34 -2.29 -25.00
N ILE A 61 9.91 -1.30 -24.21
CA ILE A 61 10.75 -0.16 -23.78
C ILE A 61 11.95 -0.67 -22.96
N GLU A 62 11.72 -1.54 -21.97
CA GLU A 62 12.79 -2.09 -21.14
C GLU A 62 13.77 -2.96 -21.95
N LEU A 63 13.27 -3.81 -22.86
CA LEU A 63 14.12 -4.57 -23.78
C LEU A 63 14.93 -3.65 -24.71
N ALA A 64 14.37 -2.52 -25.15
CA ALA A 64 15.10 -1.54 -25.95
C ALA A 64 16.16 -0.78 -25.12
N HIS A 65 15.90 -0.51 -23.84
CA HIS A 65 16.86 0.07 -22.91
C HIS A 65 18.04 -0.87 -22.64
N LEU A 66 17.76 -2.14 -22.34
CA LEU A 66 18.77 -3.18 -22.11
C LEU A 66 19.63 -3.47 -23.36
N VAL A 67 19.07 -3.34 -24.58
CA VAL A 67 19.88 -3.41 -25.81
C VAL A 67 20.83 -2.21 -25.90
N LYS A 68 20.33 -0.97 -25.73
CA LYS A 68 21.16 0.24 -25.82
C LYS A 68 22.30 0.25 -24.81
N GLU A 69 22.05 -0.19 -23.58
CA GLU A 69 23.07 -0.23 -22.53
C GLU A 69 24.20 -1.21 -22.88
N VAL A 70 23.83 -2.36 -23.47
CA VAL A 70 24.80 -3.36 -23.95
C VAL A 70 25.50 -2.94 -25.25
N GLU A 71 24.87 -2.15 -26.12
CA GLU A 71 25.51 -1.51 -27.28
C GLU A 71 26.52 -0.43 -26.83
N ARG A 72 26.19 0.31 -25.77
CA ARG A 72 27.01 1.40 -25.21
C ARG A 72 28.25 0.91 -24.47
N HIS A 73 28.14 -0.20 -23.73
CA HIS A 73 29.22 -0.72 -22.87
C HIS A 73 29.87 -2.02 -23.39
N GLY A 74 29.23 -2.73 -24.33
CA GLY A 74 29.80 -3.87 -25.06
C GLY A 74 29.73 -5.22 -24.32
N LEU A 75 29.62 -6.33 -25.07
CA LEU A 75 29.54 -7.67 -24.49
C LEU A 75 30.89 -8.24 -24.01
N ARG A 76 31.42 -7.72 -22.89
CA ARG A 76 32.53 -8.34 -22.14
C ARG A 76 32.02 -9.16 -20.96
N VAL A 77 31.49 -10.33 -21.28
CA VAL A 77 30.64 -11.15 -20.41
C VAL A 77 31.36 -11.96 -19.32
N ASP A 78 32.61 -11.59 -19.00
CA ASP A 78 33.49 -12.32 -18.09
C ASP A 78 33.88 -11.50 -16.84
N GLU A 79 33.51 -10.20 -16.75
CA GLU A 79 33.91 -9.26 -15.68
C GLU A 79 32.78 -8.28 -15.23
N TYR A 80 31.50 -8.57 -15.48
CA TYR A 80 30.48 -7.51 -15.51
C TYR A 80 30.29 -6.67 -14.24
N SER A 81 30.51 -5.37 -14.44
CA SER A 81 30.28 -4.23 -13.55
C SER A 81 28.82 -4.02 -13.12
N ASN A 82 28.66 -3.32 -11.98
CA ASN A 82 27.38 -2.89 -11.40
C ASN A 82 26.39 -2.25 -12.39
N ALA A 83 26.83 -1.56 -13.46
CA ALA A 83 25.93 -0.89 -14.41
C ALA A 83 24.94 -1.85 -15.09
N ALA A 84 25.44 -2.92 -15.72
CA ALA A 84 24.58 -3.91 -16.40
C ALA A 84 23.67 -4.66 -15.40
N LEU A 85 24.11 -4.84 -14.16
CA LEU A 85 23.30 -5.44 -13.10
C LEU A 85 22.21 -4.48 -12.60
N SER A 86 22.57 -3.22 -12.36
CA SER A 86 21.65 -2.13 -11.97
C SER A 86 20.56 -1.92 -13.02
N ALA A 87 20.91 -1.94 -14.32
CA ALA A 87 19.94 -1.88 -15.40
C ALA A 87 18.95 -3.07 -15.37
N LEU A 88 19.43 -4.29 -15.13
CA LEU A 88 18.55 -5.47 -15.00
C LEU A 88 17.68 -5.40 -13.73
N THR A 89 18.25 -5.02 -12.58
CA THR A 89 17.50 -4.87 -11.33
C THR A 89 16.42 -3.79 -11.47
N GLY A 90 16.75 -2.65 -12.09
CA GLY A 90 15.82 -1.57 -12.42
C GLY A 90 14.67 -2.03 -13.29
N VAL A 91 14.93 -2.82 -14.35
CA VAL A 91 13.88 -3.44 -15.16
C VAL A 91 12.98 -4.38 -14.34
N THR A 92 13.55 -5.12 -13.37
CA THR A 92 12.75 -6.01 -12.50
C THR A 92 12.02 -5.31 -11.35
N SER A 93 12.39 -4.07 -10.99
CA SER A 93 11.73 -3.29 -9.94
C SER A 93 10.74 -2.25 -10.49
N ALA A 94 10.94 -1.78 -11.72
CA ALA A 94 10.07 -0.80 -12.39
C ALA A 94 8.69 -1.35 -12.77
N SER A 95 8.49 -2.68 -12.77
CA SER A 95 7.24 -3.29 -13.23
C SER A 95 6.84 -4.58 -12.49
N PRO A 96 5.61 -4.67 -11.95
CA PRO A 96 5.11 -5.86 -11.26
C PRO A 96 4.71 -7.04 -12.17
N TYR A 97 4.72 -6.86 -13.50
CA TYR A 97 4.49 -7.98 -14.45
C TYR A 97 5.79 -8.64 -14.94
N ILE A 98 6.95 -8.05 -14.66
CA ILE A 98 8.25 -8.61 -14.99
C ILE A 98 8.65 -9.60 -13.88
N GLY A 99 8.77 -10.88 -14.22
CA GLY A 99 9.31 -11.92 -13.32
C GLY A 99 10.84 -11.89 -13.24
N GLY A 100 11.50 -11.34 -14.25
CA GLY A 100 12.95 -11.29 -14.33
C GLY A 100 13.47 -10.72 -15.64
N ALA A 101 14.74 -10.34 -15.65
CA ALA A 101 15.44 -9.81 -16.83
C ALA A 101 16.88 -10.32 -16.89
N GLY A 102 17.41 -10.58 -18.09
CA GLY A 102 18.77 -11.12 -18.21
C GLY A 102 19.34 -11.17 -19.63
N PHE A 103 20.59 -11.64 -19.71
CA PHE A 103 21.37 -11.74 -20.94
C PHE A 103 21.92 -13.16 -21.14
N ALA A 104 21.94 -13.63 -22.38
CA ALA A 104 22.65 -14.84 -22.79
C ALA A 104 23.62 -14.55 -23.94
N ASP A 105 24.75 -15.24 -23.95
CA ASP A 105 25.79 -15.09 -24.98
C ASP A 105 25.45 -15.79 -26.30
N ALA A 106 26.26 -15.58 -27.34
CA ALA A 106 26.11 -16.25 -28.64
C ALA A 106 26.20 -17.79 -28.57
N GLY A 107 26.81 -18.33 -27.50
CA GLY A 107 26.84 -19.76 -27.18
C GLY A 107 25.57 -20.26 -26.48
N GLY A 108 24.59 -19.39 -26.20
CA GLY A 108 23.34 -19.73 -25.53
C GLY A 108 23.49 -19.98 -24.04
N THR A 109 24.57 -19.52 -23.41
CA THR A 109 24.72 -19.56 -21.94
C THR A 109 24.01 -18.35 -21.35
N VAL A 110 23.07 -18.53 -20.43
CA VAL A 110 22.51 -17.40 -19.65
C VAL A 110 23.58 -16.92 -18.67
N ARG A 111 24.07 -15.70 -18.85
CA ARG A 111 25.26 -15.19 -18.15
C ARG A 111 24.89 -14.42 -16.89
N VAL A 112 23.79 -13.68 -16.95
CA VAL A 112 23.18 -13.02 -15.81
C VAL A 112 21.67 -12.99 -16.01
N LEU A 113 20.92 -13.25 -14.95
CA LEU A 113 19.47 -13.14 -14.84
C LEU A 113 19.17 -12.58 -13.44
N VAL A 114 18.37 -11.53 -13.35
CA VAL A 114 17.79 -11.02 -12.10
C VAL A 114 16.32 -11.44 -12.06
N LEU A 115 15.82 -11.85 -10.89
CA LEU A 115 14.44 -12.30 -10.68
C LEU A 115 13.73 -11.38 -9.68
N SER A 116 12.53 -10.89 -10.00
CA SER A 116 11.87 -9.81 -9.25
C SER A 116 11.43 -10.23 -7.84
N GLU A 117 10.97 -11.47 -7.63
CA GLU A 117 10.46 -11.93 -6.33
C GLU A 117 11.51 -11.95 -5.20
N ASN A 118 12.81 -11.86 -5.50
CA ASN A 118 13.90 -11.86 -4.50
C ASN A 118 15.13 -11.01 -4.90
N GLN A 119 15.04 -10.19 -5.97
CA GLN A 119 16.18 -9.56 -6.67
C GLN A 119 17.39 -10.49 -6.95
N LYS A 120 17.15 -11.81 -7.03
CA LYS A 120 18.23 -12.79 -6.99
C LYS A 120 18.97 -12.85 -8.32
N VAL A 121 20.28 -12.56 -8.27
CA VAL A 121 21.18 -12.66 -9.41
C VAL A 121 21.61 -14.11 -9.62
N VAL A 122 21.41 -14.63 -10.83
CA VAL A 122 21.70 -16.04 -11.19
C VAL A 122 22.40 -16.12 -12.54
N SER A 123 23.60 -16.71 -12.57
CA SER A 123 24.19 -17.23 -13.82
C SER A 123 23.46 -18.53 -14.18
N GLY A 124 22.85 -18.58 -15.35
CA GLY A 124 21.80 -19.53 -15.68
C GLY A 124 22.20 -20.70 -16.58
N PRO A 125 21.26 -21.63 -16.84
CA PRO A 125 21.51 -22.79 -17.67
C PRO A 125 21.67 -22.43 -19.16
N LEU A 126 22.21 -23.37 -19.91
CA LEU A 126 22.23 -23.33 -21.38
C LEU A 126 20.78 -23.29 -21.93
N ILE A 127 20.55 -22.42 -22.92
CA ILE A 127 19.25 -22.21 -23.59
C ILE A 127 19.32 -22.37 -25.12
N LEU A 128 20.37 -22.98 -25.66
CA LEU A 128 20.52 -23.29 -27.10
C LEU A 128 19.35 -24.08 -27.71
N ASP A 129 18.61 -24.82 -26.88
CA ASP A 129 17.44 -25.62 -27.25
C ASP A 129 16.11 -24.85 -27.21
N ARG A 130 16.10 -23.60 -26.72
CA ARG A 130 14.89 -22.81 -26.54
C ARG A 130 14.57 -21.97 -27.79
N ALA A 131 13.31 -22.00 -28.21
CA ALA A 131 12.83 -21.32 -29.42
C ALA A 131 13.13 -19.81 -29.44
N TYR A 132 13.02 -19.12 -28.29
CA TYR A 132 13.31 -17.69 -28.19
C TYR A 132 14.80 -17.35 -28.39
N PHE A 133 15.71 -18.31 -28.15
CA PHE A 133 17.12 -18.15 -28.49
C PHE A 133 17.40 -18.47 -29.97
N THR A 134 16.90 -19.61 -30.46
CA THR A 134 17.17 -20.04 -31.84
C THR A 134 16.58 -19.08 -32.87
N VAL A 135 15.36 -18.57 -32.66
CA VAL A 135 14.75 -17.57 -33.55
C VAL A 135 15.57 -16.28 -33.59
N GLN A 136 16.03 -15.75 -32.45
CA GLN A 136 16.82 -14.52 -32.42
C GLN A 136 18.27 -14.69 -32.94
N ARG A 137 18.82 -15.91 -32.88
CA ARG A 137 20.11 -16.26 -33.51
C ARG A 137 19.99 -16.33 -35.04
N ASP A 138 18.98 -17.07 -35.52
CA ASP A 138 18.87 -17.47 -36.93
C ASP A 138 18.14 -16.42 -37.79
N ASN A 139 17.22 -15.64 -37.19
CA ASN A 139 16.62 -14.48 -37.84
C ASN A 139 17.58 -13.26 -37.77
N LYS A 140 17.62 -12.49 -38.85
CA LYS A 140 18.41 -11.24 -38.96
C LYS A 140 17.57 -9.97 -38.88
N ALA A 141 16.25 -10.08 -38.83
CA ALA A 141 15.38 -8.92 -38.61
C ALA A 141 15.50 -8.43 -37.15
N GLU A 142 15.66 -7.12 -36.97
CA GLU A 142 15.58 -6.51 -35.65
C GLU A 142 14.11 -6.46 -35.20
N GLY A 143 13.82 -7.13 -34.09
CA GLY A 143 12.47 -7.19 -33.53
C GLY A 143 12.42 -8.01 -32.24
N ILE A 144 11.36 -7.84 -31.47
CA ILE A 144 11.11 -8.62 -30.26
C ILE A 144 10.43 -9.93 -30.66
N TYR A 145 10.87 -11.03 -30.05
CA TYR A 145 10.24 -12.34 -30.16
C TYR A 145 9.67 -12.71 -28.79
N LEU A 146 8.35 -12.91 -28.73
CA LEU A 146 7.64 -13.47 -27.58
C LEU A 146 7.53 -14.99 -27.74
N SER A 147 7.93 -15.74 -26.71
CA SER A 147 7.76 -17.19 -26.70
C SER A 147 6.30 -17.61 -26.47
N ASP A 148 5.96 -18.82 -26.90
CA ASP A 148 4.86 -19.56 -26.28
C ASP A 148 5.17 -19.78 -24.78
N PRO A 149 4.18 -20.09 -23.91
CA PRO A 149 4.43 -20.41 -22.51
C PRO A 149 5.50 -21.49 -22.34
N VAL A 150 6.50 -21.24 -21.49
CA VAL A 150 7.57 -22.19 -21.18
C VAL A 150 7.73 -22.35 -19.67
N LEU A 151 7.94 -23.59 -19.23
CA LEU A 151 8.38 -23.86 -17.86
C LEU A 151 9.81 -23.33 -17.67
N GLY A 152 9.97 -22.35 -16.77
CA GLY A 152 11.23 -21.69 -16.44
C GLY A 152 12.19 -22.62 -15.68
N ARG A 153 13.46 -22.69 -16.11
CA ARG A 153 14.45 -23.65 -15.56
C ARG A 153 14.94 -23.34 -14.14
N ILE A 154 14.68 -22.14 -13.62
CA ILE A 154 15.20 -21.67 -12.32
C ILE A 154 14.07 -21.60 -11.29
N GLU A 155 12.94 -21.00 -11.65
CA GLU A 155 11.79 -20.82 -10.75
C GLU A 155 10.79 -21.99 -10.78
N ASN A 156 10.87 -22.86 -11.79
CA ASN A 156 9.89 -23.92 -12.08
C ASN A 156 8.43 -23.41 -12.23
N LYS A 157 8.27 -22.12 -12.57
CA LYS A 157 7.00 -21.47 -12.93
C LYS A 157 6.83 -21.43 -14.45
N TRP A 158 5.59 -21.32 -14.92
CA TRP A 158 5.31 -21.06 -16.34
C TRP A 158 5.46 -19.57 -16.62
N ILE A 159 6.24 -19.22 -17.64
CA ILE A 159 6.57 -17.84 -17.99
C ILE A 159 6.50 -17.64 -19.51
N LEU A 160 6.19 -16.41 -19.92
CA LEU A 160 6.46 -15.94 -21.28
C LEU A 160 7.86 -15.31 -21.30
N ILE A 161 8.64 -15.57 -22.34
CA ILE A 161 9.92 -14.90 -22.57
C ILE A 161 9.78 -13.93 -23.75
N ALA A 162 9.85 -12.63 -23.47
CA ALA A 162 10.08 -11.61 -24.47
C ALA A 162 11.60 -11.47 -24.66
N SER A 163 12.09 -11.59 -25.89
CA SER A 163 13.53 -11.65 -26.19
C SER A 163 13.88 -10.75 -27.37
N ARG A 164 15.09 -10.17 -27.35
CA ARG A 164 15.62 -9.34 -28.43
C ARG A 164 17.08 -9.69 -28.71
N ARG A 165 17.44 -9.77 -29.99
CA ARG A 165 18.79 -10.03 -30.48
C ARG A 165 19.78 -8.95 -30.03
N LEU A 166 20.97 -9.36 -29.60
CA LEU A 166 22.13 -8.50 -29.40
C LEU A 166 23.11 -8.71 -30.55
N SER A 167 23.50 -7.62 -31.22
CA SER A 167 24.44 -7.64 -32.35
C SER A 167 25.62 -6.70 -32.10
N ALA A 168 26.77 -7.01 -32.68
CA ALA A 168 27.89 -6.08 -32.78
C ALA A 168 27.60 -4.99 -33.85
N PRO A 169 28.34 -3.87 -33.86
CA PRO A 169 28.25 -2.85 -34.91
C PRO A 169 28.56 -3.34 -36.34
N ASP A 170 29.14 -4.54 -36.51
CA ASP A 170 29.36 -5.20 -37.80
C ASP A 170 28.25 -6.21 -38.20
N GLY A 171 27.20 -6.35 -37.37
CA GLY A 171 26.10 -7.30 -37.54
C GLY A 171 26.33 -8.71 -36.98
N THR A 172 27.49 -8.99 -36.37
CA THR A 172 27.78 -10.28 -35.72
C THR A 172 26.82 -10.54 -34.57
N PHE A 173 26.29 -11.76 -34.46
CA PHE A 173 25.44 -12.17 -33.34
C PHE A 173 26.28 -12.28 -32.06
N LEU A 174 25.95 -11.51 -31.03
CA LEU A 174 26.63 -11.55 -29.74
C LEU A 174 25.82 -12.28 -28.66
N GLY A 175 24.50 -12.40 -28.83
CA GLY A 175 23.62 -13.07 -27.88
C GLY A 175 22.18 -12.57 -27.92
N ILE A 176 21.45 -12.72 -26.82
CA ILE A 176 20.13 -12.13 -26.62
C ILE A 176 20.01 -11.43 -25.27
N THR A 177 19.18 -10.39 -25.21
CA THR A 177 18.53 -9.95 -23.97
C THR A 177 17.14 -10.60 -23.88
N MET A 178 16.67 -10.84 -22.66
CA MET A 178 15.38 -11.46 -22.40
C MET A 178 14.74 -10.93 -21.11
N VAL A 179 13.42 -10.79 -21.14
CA VAL A 179 12.57 -10.44 -20.00
C VAL A 179 11.52 -11.54 -19.85
N SER A 180 11.36 -12.09 -18.65
CA SER A 180 10.26 -12.99 -18.32
C SER A 180 9.05 -12.19 -17.85
N VAL A 181 7.88 -12.51 -18.39
CA VAL A 181 6.59 -11.94 -17.99
C VAL A 181 5.78 -13.03 -17.29
N ASN A 182 5.28 -12.74 -16.09
CA ASN A 182 4.51 -13.70 -15.29
C ASN A 182 3.06 -13.78 -15.79
N PRO A 183 2.56 -14.96 -16.26
CA PRO A 183 1.18 -15.13 -16.69
C PRO A 183 0.13 -14.85 -15.60
N ASP A 184 0.46 -15.09 -14.33
CA ASP A 184 -0.45 -14.90 -13.20
C ASP A 184 -0.80 -13.42 -12.97
N TYR A 185 0.04 -12.49 -13.44
CA TYR A 185 -0.29 -11.06 -13.43
C TYR A 185 -1.52 -10.77 -14.29
N PHE A 186 -1.62 -11.37 -15.49
CA PHE A 186 -2.79 -11.22 -16.33
C PHE A 186 -4.03 -11.84 -15.69
N ALA A 187 -3.89 -12.98 -14.98
CA ALA A 187 -5.00 -13.61 -14.28
C ALA A 187 -5.54 -12.75 -13.11
N SER A 188 -4.67 -12.03 -12.39
CA SER A 188 -5.07 -11.16 -11.27
C SER A 188 -5.57 -9.78 -11.71
N ALA A 189 -4.97 -9.17 -12.73
CA ALA A 189 -5.36 -7.84 -13.23
C ALA A 189 -6.81 -7.74 -13.73
N PHE A 190 -7.40 -8.84 -14.21
CA PHE A 190 -8.79 -8.86 -14.70
C PHE A 190 -9.81 -9.42 -13.70
N ALA A 191 -9.41 -9.74 -12.46
CA ALA A 191 -10.23 -10.45 -11.47
C ALA A 191 -11.06 -9.54 -10.53
N LEU A 192 -11.12 -8.24 -10.81
CA LEU A 192 -11.62 -7.20 -9.89
C LEU A 192 -13.08 -6.78 -10.09
N GLU A 193 -13.74 -7.23 -11.16
CA GLU A 193 -15.17 -6.98 -11.42
C GLU A 193 -16.00 -8.21 -11.07
N ARG A 194 -17.01 -8.07 -10.21
CA ARG A 194 -17.79 -9.19 -9.67
C ARG A 194 -19.23 -9.29 -10.19
N ASP A 195 -19.69 -8.35 -11.00
CA ASP A 195 -21.12 -8.21 -11.37
C ASP A 195 -21.59 -9.13 -12.51
N ARG A 196 -20.69 -9.74 -13.30
CA ARG A 196 -21.05 -10.66 -14.40
C ARG A 196 -20.10 -11.86 -14.50
N PRO A 197 -20.57 -13.06 -14.89
CA PRO A 197 -19.77 -14.29 -14.96
C PRO A 197 -18.92 -14.38 -16.25
N ILE A 198 -18.26 -13.29 -16.65
CA ILE A 198 -17.46 -13.25 -17.88
C ILE A 198 -16.09 -13.91 -17.64
N ARG A 199 -15.81 -15.00 -18.36
CA ARG A 199 -14.53 -15.69 -18.34
C ARG A 199 -13.57 -15.03 -19.34
N ARG A 200 -12.63 -14.25 -18.80
CA ARG A 200 -11.60 -13.53 -19.56
C ARG A 200 -10.34 -14.40 -19.66
N ARG A 201 -9.75 -14.52 -20.86
CA ARG A 201 -8.51 -15.29 -21.11
C ARG A 201 -7.55 -14.55 -22.02
N VAL A 202 -6.28 -14.88 -21.89
CA VAL A 202 -5.22 -14.49 -22.83
C VAL A 202 -4.69 -15.74 -23.53
N VAL A 203 -4.57 -15.70 -24.86
CA VAL A 203 -4.04 -16.80 -25.67
C VAL A 203 -2.96 -16.30 -26.63
N THR A 204 -2.05 -17.17 -27.04
CA THR A 204 -1.15 -16.89 -28.18
C THR A 204 -1.94 -16.93 -29.49
N ASN A 205 -1.40 -16.30 -30.55
CA ASN A 205 -1.93 -16.42 -31.90
C ASN A 205 -1.88 -17.86 -32.50
N LYS A 206 -1.35 -18.85 -31.75
CA LYS A 206 -1.37 -20.28 -32.08
C LYS A 206 -2.42 -21.07 -31.27
N GLY A 207 -3.19 -20.41 -30.39
CA GLY A 207 -4.21 -21.04 -29.57
C GLY A 207 -3.74 -21.58 -28.21
N ALA A 208 -2.50 -21.35 -27.79
CA ALA A 208 -2.04 -21.75 -26.46
C ALA A 208 -2.56 -20.77 -25.39
N VAL A 209 -3.25 -21.27 -24.36
CA VAL A 209 -3.77 -20.46 -23.25
C VAL A 209 -2.63 -20.04 -22.32
N ILE A 210 -2.60 -18.75 -21.98
CA ILE A 210 -1.56 -18.12 -21.16
C ILE A 210 -2.10 -17.86 -19.74
N ALA A 211 -3.28 -17.26 -19.65
CA ALA A 211 -3.92 -16.88 -18.40
C ALA A 211 -5.45 -16.97 -18.51
N THR A 212 -6.14 -17.15 -17.39
CA THR A 212 -7.61 -17.11 -17.26
C THR A 212 -7.98 -16.41 -15.96
N ALA A 213 -8.92 -15.48 -16.02
CA ALA A 213 -9.53 -14.83 -14.86
C ALA A 213 -10.96 -15.34 -14.63
N GLY A 214 -11.36 -15.40 -13.36
CA GLY A 214 -12.58 -16.08 -12.89
C GLY A 214 -12.29 -17.53 -12.48
N ARG A 215 -12.44 -17.83 -11.17
CA ARG A 215 -12.07 -19.12 -10.57
C ARG A 215 -13.24 -19.69 -9.76
N LEU A 216 -13.55 -20.97 -9.96
CA LEU A 216 -14.42 -21.75 -9.07
C LEU A 216 -13.62 -22.25 -7.87
N GLU A 217 -14.27 -22.39 -6.71
CA GLU A 217 -13.65 -23.03 -5.55
C GLU A 217 -13.28 -24.49 -5.86
N GLY A 218 -12.03 -24.88 -5.55
CA GLY A 218 -11.55 -26.26 -5.63
C GLY A 218 -10.58 -26.61 -6.76
N ASP A 219 -10.43 -25.75 -7.78
CA ASP A 219 -9.56 -26.05 -8.94
C ASP A 219 -8.07 -25.76 -8.61
N PRO A 220 -7.16 -26.76 -8.63
CA PRO A 220 -5.77 -26.60 -8.18
C PRO A 220 -4.92 -25.72 -9.11
N ALA A 221 -3.92 -25.04 -8.54
CA ALA A 221 -3.00 -24.18 -9.30
C ALA A 221 -1.92 -25.03 -10.01
N THR A 222 -2.26 -25.65 -11.13
CA THR A 222 -1.35 -26.55 -11.87
C THR A 222 -1.42 -26.39 -13.39
N ALA A 223 -0.50 -25.58 -13.93
CA ALA A 223 -0.04 -25.54 -15.33
C ALA A 223 -1.05 -25.17 -16.45
N PRO A 224 -0.57 -24.75 -17.63
CA PRO A 224 -1.30 -24.96 -18.88
C PRO A 224 -1.54 -26.46 -19.06
N SER A 225 -2.78 -26.85 -19.32
CA SER A 225 -3.14 -28.26 -19.57
C SER A 225 -2.50 -28.79 -20.86
N ASP A 226 -1.99 -30.03 -20.82
CA ASP A 226 -1.57 -30.78 -22.02
C ASP A 226 -2.75 -31.06 -22.98
N GLN A 227 -4.00 -30.84 -22.55
CA GLN A 227 -5.15 -30.69 -23.44
C GLN A 227 -5.39 -29.20 -23.75
N PRO A 228 -4.95 -28.69 -24.92
CA PRO A 228 -5.31 -27.34 -25.35
C PRO A 228 -6.81 -27.29 -25.67
N ILE A 229 -7.50 -26.27 -25.15
CA ILE A 229 -8.74 -25.79 -25.78
C ILE A 229 -8.32 -25.22 -27.14
N GLN A 230 -8.47 -26.02 -28.19
CA GLN A 230 -8.08 -25.63 -29.55
C GLN A 230 -9.06 -24.61 -30.12
N ILE A 231 -8.89 -23.34 -29.71
CA ILE A 231 -9.34 -22.23 -30.55
C ILE A 231 -8.51 -22.33 -31.84
N ALA A 232 -9.16 -22.71 -32.94
CA ALA A 232 -8.46 -22.95 -34.19
C ALA A 232 -7.81 -21.64 -34.66
N PRO A 233 -6.56 -21.65 -35.19
CA PRO A 233 -5.92 -20.43 -35.69
C PRO A 233 -6.76 -19.66 -36.73
N GLU A 234 -7.63 -20.36 -37.46
CA GLU A 234 -8.60 -19.79 -38.40
C GLU A 234 -9.71 -18.96 -37.72
N GLN A 235 -10.10 -19.31 -36.48
CA GLN A 235 -11.02 -18.55 -35.63
C GLN A 235 -10.34 -17.36 -34.94
N ILE A 236 -9.02 -17.47 -34.68
CA ILE A 236 -8.20 -16.39 -34.11
C ILE A 236 -7.94 -15.28 -35.16
N ALA A 237 -7.91 -15.64 -36.45
CA ALA A 237 -7.57 -14.74 -37.55
C ALA A 237 -8.72 -13.85 -38.06
N GLN A 238 -9.91 -13.91 -37.46
CA GLN A 238 -11.05 -13.06 -37.80
C GLN A 238 -11.50 -12.26 -36.57
N GLU A 239 -11.56 -10.94 -36.67
CA GLU A 239 -12.17 -10.10 -35.63
C GLU A 239 -13.67 -10.41 -35.54
N GLY A 240 -14.15 -10.84 -34.38
CA GLY A 240 -15.56 -11.19 -34.19
C GLY A 240 -15.85 -12.11 -33.02
N PHE A 241 -16.94 -12.86 -33.15
CA PHE A 241 -17.48 -13.77 -32.16
C PHE A 241 -17.71 -15.16 -32.77
N PHE A 242 -17.61 -16.21 -31.96
CA PHE A 242 -18.02 -17.57 -32.33
C PHE A 242 -18.56 -18.33 -31.12
N TRP A 243 -19.29 -19.42 -31.39
CA TRP A 243 -19.60 -20.43 -30.39
C TRP A 243 -18.47 -21.46 -30.37
N ALA A 244 -17.96 -21.77 -29.19
CA ALA A 244 -16.98 -22.81 -28.93
C ALA A 244 -17.62 -23.93 -28.10
N GLU A 245 -17.55 -25.17 -28.61
CA GLU A 245 -17.92 -26.37 -27.87
C GLU A 245 -16.96 -26.56 -26.69
N SER A 246 -17.49 -26.94 -25.52
CA SER A 246 -16.70 -27.23 -24.31
C SER A 246 -16.84 -28.69 -23.92
N GLU A 247 -15.73 -29.36 -23.57
CA GLU A 247 -15.74 -30.73 -23.04
C GLU A 247 -16.62 -30.88 -21.77
N SER A 248 -16.88 -29.77 -21.06
CA SER A 248 -17.69 -29.69 -19.84
C SER A 248 -19.16 -29.29 -20.03
N SER A 249 -19.77 -29.67 -21.17
CA SER A 249 -21.23 -29.78 -21.41
C SER A 249 -22.08 -28.52 -21.59
N ALA A 250 -21.48 -27.37 -21.94
CA ALA A 250 -22.23 -26.22 -22.45
C ALA A 250 -21.45 -25.45 -23.53
N ASP A 251 -22.12 -25.06 -24.62
CA ASP A 251 -21.53 -24.19 -25.64
C ASP A 251 -21.23 -22.82 -25.05
N THR A 252 -20.09 -22.23 -25.43
CA THR A 252 -19.63 -20.93 -24.94
C THR A 252 -19.59 -19.91 -26.07
N LEU A 253 -20.20 -18.73 -25.86
CA LEU A 253 -20.08 -17.58 -26.74
C LEU A 253 -18.76 -16.88 -26.40
N THR A 254 -17.86 -16.78 -27.37
CA THR A 254 -16.54 -16.17 -27.20
C THR A 254 -16.37 -15.02 -28.19
N ALA A 255 -16.08 -13.83 -27.67
CA ALA A 255 -15.60 -12.69 -28.45
C ALA A 255 -14.07 -12.62 -28.38
N VAL A 256 -13.43 -12.20 -29.47
CA VAL A 256 -11.98 -12.25 -29.66
C VAL A 256 -11.43 -10.91 -30.14
N ALA A 257 -10.37 -10.42 -29.49
CA ALA A 257 -9.68 -9.17 -29.84
C ALA A 257 -8.16 -9.38 -29.92
N PRO A 258 -7.51 -9.04 -31.05
CA PRO A 258 -6.06 -9.10 -31.17
C PRO A 258 -5.38 -8.03 -30.31
N VAL A 259 -4.25 -8.36 -29.67
CA VAL A 259 -3.45 -7.40 -28.89
C VAL A 259 -2.59 -6.57 -29.85
N PRO A 260 -2.80 -5.23 -29.95
CA PRO A 260 -2.08 -4.42 -30.94
C PRO A 260 -0.55 -4.52 -30.82
N GLY A 261 0.10 -4.99 -31.89
CA GLY A 261 1.56 -5.15 -31.98
C GLY A 261 2.13 -6.48 -31.51
N TRP A 262 1.34 -7.36 -30.89
CA TRP A 262 1.84 -8.58 -30.24
C TRP A 262 1.20 -9.86 -30.79
N PRO A 263 1.89 -11.03 -30.73
CA PRO A 263 1.33 -12.33 -31.14
C PRO A 263 0.37 -12.91 -30.08
N LEU A 264 -0.40 -12.03 -29.43
CA LEU A 264 -1.29 -12.31 -28.32
C LEU A 264 -2.71 -11.89 -28.68
N VAL A 265 -3.69 -12.57 -28.08
CA VAL A 265 -5.11 -12.35 -28.33
C VAL A 265 -5.86 -12.47 -27.00
N ALA A 266 -6.72 -11.49 -26.73
CA ALA A 266 -7.62 -11.52 -25.58
C ALA A 266 -8.97 -12.11 -26.01
N THR A 267 -9.60 -12.85 -25.10
CA THR A 267 -10.92 -13.43 -25.32
C THR A 267 -11.81 -13.22 -24.10
N ALA A 268 -13.07 -12.82 -24.33
CA ALA A 268 -14.11 -12.79 -23.31
C ALA A 268 -15.18 -13.84 -23.64
N SER A 269 -15.57 -14.67 -22.67
CA SER A 269 -16.47 -15.80 -22.91
C SER A 269 -17.55 -15.95 -21.83
N MET A 270 -18.76 -16.34 -22.24
CA MET A 270 -19.85 -16.77 -21.35
C MET A 270 -20.46 -18.08 -21.89
N SER A 271 -21.06 -18.90 -21.02
CA SER A 271 -21.83 -20.06 -21.46
C SER A 271 -23.20 -19.66 -22.00
N SER A 272 -23.73 -20.46 -22.91
CA SER A 272 -25.11 -20.42 -23.39
C SER A 272 -26.15 -20.38 -22.26
N SER A 273 -25.90 -21.06 -21.14
CA SER A 273 -26.73 -20.99 -19.93
C SER A 273 -26.71 -19.63 -19.23
N GLU A 274 -25.58 -18.92 -19.28
CA GLU A 274 -25.43 -17.57 -18.69
C GLU A 274 -26.01 -16.51 -19.64
N VAL A 275 -25.67 -16.57 -20.94
CA VAL A 275 -26.14 -15.62 -21.99
C VAL A 275 -27.67 -15.59 -22.11
N PHE A 276 -28.35 -16.71 -21.89
CA PHE A 276 -29.82 -16.81 -22.02
C PHE A 276 -30.55 -16.94 -20.68
N ALA A 277 -29.90 -16.72 -19.53
CA ALA A 277 -30.52 -16.89 -18.21
C ALA A 277 -31.79 -16.04 -18.04
N ASP A 278 -31.69 -14.73 -18.31
CA ASP A 278 -32.82 -13.79 -18.20
C ASP A 278 -33.84 -13.98 -19.33
N LEU A 279 -33.39 -14.36 -20.53
CA LEU A 279 -34.28 -14.71 -21.64
C LEU A 279 -35.17 -15.91 -21.28
N TRP A 280 -34.64 -16.91 -20.55
CA TRP A 280 -35.42 -18.06 -20.10
C TRP A 280 -36.43 -17.68 -19.01
N THR A 281 -36.09 -16.81 -18.05
CA THR A 281 -37.06 -16.38 -17.02
C THR A 281 -38.20 -15.56 -17.63
N ASP A 282 -37.90 -14.65 -18.55
CA ASP A 282 -38.91 -13.88 -19.29
C ASP A 282 -39.81 -14.78 -20.18
N LEU A 283 -39.23 -15.74 -20.90
CA LEU A 283 -40.01 -16.66 -21.74
C LEU A 283 -40.85 -17.64 -20.91
N ILE A 284 -40.39 -18.06 -19.72
CA ILE A 284 -41.20 -18.83 -18.78
C ILE A 284 -42.36 -17.97 -18.25
N GLY A 285 -42.11 -16.71 -17.88
CA GLY A 285 -43.14 -15.76 -17.47
C GLY A 285 -44.21 -15.54 -18.55
N LEU A 286 -43.80 -15.24 -19.78
CA LEU A 286 -44.68 -15.07 -20.93
C LEU A 286 -45.46 -16.36 -21.26
N GLY A 287 -44.80 -17.52 -21.17
CA GLY A 287 -45.43 -18.83 -21.38
C GLY A 287 -46.50 -19.14 -20.32
N LEU A 288 -46.27 -18.79 -19.06
CA LEU A 288 -47.25 -18.91 -17.97
C LEU A 288 -48.45 -17.99 -18.20
N VAL A 289 -48.24 -16.73 -18.59
CA VAL A 289 -49.30 -15.77 -18.92
C VAL A 289 -50.15 -16.24 -20.11
N LEU A 290 -49.52 -16.72 -21.19
CA LEU A 290 -50.24 -17.28 -22.33
C LEU A 290 -51.04 -18.53 -21.95
N THR A 291 -50.46 -19.44 -21.16
CA THR A 291 -51.14 -20.64 -20.66
C THR A 291 -52.35 -20.30 -19.78
N ALA A 292 -52.22 -19.32 -18.88
CA ALA A 292 -53.32 -18.82 -18.08
C ALA A 292 -54.42 -18.18 -18.94
N SER A 293 -54.07 -17.42 -19.98
CA SER A 293 -55.04 -16.83 -20.92
C SER A 293 -55.84 -17.89 -21.69
N LEU A 294 -55.17 -18.98 -22.12
CA LEU A 294 -55.81 -20.09 -22.83
C LEU A 294 -56.70 -20.91 -21.89
N GLY A 295 -56.27 -21.10 -20.64
CA GLY A 295 -57.08 -21.72 -19.57
C GLY A 295 -58.35 -20.92 -19.26
N ALA A 296 -58.24 -19.59 -19.14
CA ALA A 296 -59.39 -18.71 -18.93
C ALA A 296 -60.36 -18.72 -20.13
N LEU A 297 -59.84 -18.72 -21.36
CA LEU A 297 -60.63 -18.84 -22.58
C LEU A 297 -61.36 -20.20 -22.66
N LEU A 298 -60.68 -21.29 -22.30
CA LEU A 298 -61.28 -22.63 -22.26
C LEU A 298 -62.38 -22.72 -21.19
N ALA A 299 -62.15 -22.14 -20.00
CA ALA A 299 -63.15 -22.06 -18.94
C ALA A 299 -64.39 -21.26 -19.37
N LEU A 300 -64.20 -20.13 -20.06
CA LEU A 300 -65.29 -19.34 -20.65
C LEU A 300 -66.10 -20.15 -21.69
N VAL A 301 -65.43 -20.90 -22.57
CA VAL A 301 -66.10 -21.76 -23.57
C VAL A 301 -66.87 -22.91 -22.91
N ILE A 302 -66.33 -23.53 -21.85
CA ILE A 302 -67.03 -24.57 -21.07
C ILE A 302 -68.26 -24.00 -20.35
N ASN A 303 -68.12 -22.81 -19.76
CA ASN A 303 -69.23 -22.12 -19.08
C ASN A 303 -70.35 -21.73 -20.07
N PHE A 304 -69.97 -21.20 -21.24
CA PHE A 304 -70.90 -20.92 -22.33
C PHE A 304 -71.65 -22.17 -22.80
N TYR A 305 -70.99 -23.33 -22.85
CA TYR A 305 -71.62 -24.59 -23.23
C TYR A 305 -72.63 -25.10 -22.18
N ARG A 306 -72.33 -24.95 -20.88
CA ARG A 306 -73.27 -25.28 -19.79
C ARG A 306 -74.56 -24.45 -19.86
N HIS A 307 -74.47 -23.20 -20.33
CA HIS A 307 -75.61 -22.28 -20.38
C HIS A 307 -76.68 -22.60 -21.44
N GLN A 308 -76.46 -23.53 -22.38
CA GLN A 308 -77.41 -23.78 -23.48
C GLN A 308 -78.50 -24.84 -23.22
N GLN A 309 -78.46 -25.62 -22.12
CA GLN A 309 -79.19 -26.90 -22.06
C GLN A 309 -80.51 -26.96 -21.27
N LEU A 310 -80.89 -25.95 -20.48
CA LEU A 310 -82.08 -26.01 -19.60
C LEU A 310 -82.92 -24.74 -19.73
N GLY A 311 -84.21 -24.88 -20.06
CA GLY A 311 -85.07 -23.72 -20.39
C GLY A 311 -86.59 -23.87 -20.27
N SER A 312 -87.12 -24.99 -19.73
CA SER A 312 -88.58 -25.22 -19.67
C SER A 312 -89.11 -25.71 -18.32
N GLU A 313 -88.37 -25.47 -17.23
CA GLU A 313 -88.82 -25.75 -15.86
C GLU A 313 -88.66 -24.53 -14.91
N HIS A 314 -88.18 -23.40 -15.44
CA HIS A 314 -87.57 -22.35 -14.62
C HIS A 314 -88.58 -21.44 -13.92
N GLU A 315 -89.74 -21.12 -14.51
CA GLU A 315 -90.55 -19.98 -14.04
C GLU A 315 -91.11 -20.14 -12.61
N ARG A 316 -91.46 -21.37 -12.18
CA ARG A 316 -91.87 -21.64 -10.79
C ARG A 316 -90.67 -21.76 -9.84
N ARG A 317 -89.54 -22.26 -10.32
CA ARG A 317 -88.28 -22.34 -9.56
C ARG A 317 -87.73 -20.93 -9.30
N PHE A 318 -87.78 -20.04 -10.29
CA PHE A 318 -87.24 -18.69 -10.28
C PHE A 318 -87.82 -17.80 -9.18
N LYS A 319 -89.08 -18.01 -8.75
CA LYS A 319 -89.65 -17.27 -7.62
C LYS A 319 -89.06 -17.70 -6.27
N SER A 320 -89.01 -19.01 -5.97
CA SER A 320 -88.34 -19.46 -4.73
C SER A 320 -86.85 -19.14 -4.80
N LEU A 321 -86.17 -19.36 -5.94
CA LEU A 321 -84.75 -19.03 -6.12
C LEU A 321 -84.36 -17.54 -5.94
N ILE A 322 -85.32 -16.61 -5.85
CA ILE A 322 -85.07 -15.19 -5.50
C ILE A 322 -85.36 -14.92 -4.02
N GLU A 323 -86.31 -15.64 -3.41
CA GLU A 323 -86.62 -15.57 -1.98
C GLU A 323 -85.58 -16.35 -1.14
N ASP A 324 -85.13 -17.50 -1.65
CA ASP A 324 -84.06 -18.38 -1.13
C ASP A 324 -82.63 -17.90 -1.50
N ALA A 325 -82.47 -16.73 -2.14
CA ALA A 325 -81.17 -16.22 -2.56
C ALA A 325 -80.41 -15.57 -1.40
N ASN A 326 -79.13 -15.93 -1.21
CA ASN A 326 -78.23 -15.27 -0.25
C ASN A 326 -77.91 -13.81 -0.65
N ASP A 327 -77.95 -13.49 -1.94
CA ASP A 327 -77.71 -12.13 -2.44
C ASP A 327 -78.96 -11.26 -2.24
N GLY A 328 -78.77 -9.99 -1.87
CA GLY A 328 -79.85 -9.02 -1.88
C GLY A 328 -80.35 -8.80 -3.30
N VAL A 329 -81.66 -8.90 -3.52
CA VAL A 329 -82.32 -8.53 -4.78
C VAL A 329 -83.46 -7.55 -4.48
N VAL A 330 -83.32 -6.32 -4.95
CA VAL A 330 -84.35 -5.28 -4.90
C VAL A 330 -84.77 -4.86 -6.30
N ILE A 331 -86.06 -4.61 -6.49
CA ILE A 331 -86.62 -4.06 -7.73
C ILE A 331 -87.25 -2.72 -7.40
N HIS A 332 -86.86 -1.66 -8.13
CA HIS A 332 -87.25 -0.29 -7.83
C HIS A 332 -87.52 0.56 -9.09
N ASP A 333 -88.26 1.65 -8.90
CA ASP A 333 -88.42 2.72 -9.89
C ASP A 333 -87.63 3.95 -9.44
N VAL A 334 -86.45 4.18 -10.03
CA VAL A 334 -85.53 5.31 -9.72
C VAL A 334 -85.38 5.56 -8.20
N GLY A 335 -85.04 4.49 -7.47
CA GLY A 335 -84.89 4.48 -6.02
C GLY A 335 -86.16 4.17 -5.21
N MET A 336 -87.36 4.07 -5.80
CA MET A 336 -88.59 3.72 -5.07
C MET A 336 -88.86 2.21 -5.09
N VAL A 337 -88.83 1.54 -3.94
CA VAL A 337 -88.83 0.05 -3.87
C VAL A 337 -90.20 -0.55 -4.21
N LEU A 338 -90.24 -1.41 -5.22
CA LEU A 338 -91.41 -2.16 -5.68
C LEU A 338 -91.48 -3.58 -5.08
N PHE A 339 -90.32 -4.23 -4.93
CA PHE A 339 -90.11 -5.56 -4.33
C PHE A 339 -88.69 -5.65 -3.74
N ALA A 340 -88.50 -6.42 -2.68
CA ALA A 340 -87.20 -6.83 -2.15
C ALA A 340 -87.30 -8.24 -1.55
N ASN A 341 -86.22 -9.04 -1.65
CA ASN A 341 -86.12 -10.30 -0.92
C ASN A 341 -85.62 -10.10 0.52
N ASP A 342 -85.74 -11.13 1.37
CA ASP A 342 -85.36 -11.05 2.78
C ASP A 342 -83.84 -10.92 2.99
N ALA A 343 -83.00 -11.41 2.07
CA ALA A 343 -81.56 -11.15 2.10
C ALA A 343 -81.24 -9.64 2.00
N THR A 344 -81.96 -8.88 1.16
CA THR A 344 -81.81 -7.42 1.11
C THR A 344 -82.17 -6.77 2.45
N ALA A 345 -83.22 -7.26 3.10
CA ALA A 345 -83.60 -6.77 4.43
C ALA A 345 -82.51 -7.05 5.47
N GLN A 346 -81.98 -8.27 5.51
CA GLN A 346 -80.92 -8.67 6.45
C GLN A 346 -79.62 -7.86 6.29
N ILE A 347 -79.20 -7.61 5.03
CA ILE A 347 -78.04 -6.76 4.72
C ILE A 347 -78.24 -5.34 5.24
N LEU A 348 -79.44 -4.77 5.08
CA LEU A 348 -79.77 -3.40 5.49
C LEU A 348 -80.25 -3.27 6.95
N GLY A 349 -80.44 -4.37 7.68
CA GLY A 349 -80.86 -4.37 9.10
C GLY A 349 -82.38 -4.32 9.34
N LEU A 350 -83.19 -4.78 8.39
CA LEU A 350 -84.64 -5.00 8.51
C LEU A 350 -84.95 -6.51 8.67
N SER A 351 -86.16 -6.86 9.13
CA SER A 351 -86.49 -8.28 9.37
C SER A 351 -87.02 -8.99 8.12
N HIS A 352 -87.82 -8.32 7.28
CA HIS A 352 -88.36 -8.87 6.03
C HIS A 352 -88.33 -7.86 4.88
N GLY A 353 -88.12 -8.34 3.64
CA GLY A 353 -88.08 -7.55 2.41
C GLY A 353 -89.40 -6.81 2.13
N SER A 354 -90.52 -7.30 2.66
CA SER A 354 -91.80 -6.60 2.61
C SER A 354 -91.79 -5.23 3.30
N GLU A 355 -90.94 -5.03 4.32
CA GLU A 355 -90.83 -3.75 5.05
C GLU A 355 -90.18 -2.63 4.22
N MET A 356 -89.45 -2.99 3.15
CA MET A 356 -88.84 -2.04 2.22
C MET A 356 -89.85 -1.47 1.22
N ARG A 357 -90.97 -2.15 0.98
CA ARG A 357 -91.88 -1.85 -0.13
C ARG A 357 -92.52 -0.47 0.04
N GLY A 358 -92.21 0.45 -0.87
CA GLY A 358 -92.63 1.84 -0.81
C GLY A 358 -91.73 2.77 0.02
N ARG A 359 -90.60 2.30 0.56
CA ARG A 359 -89.47 3.15 0.98
C ARG A 359 -88.60 3.53 -0.21
N THR A 360 -87.62 4.41 0.00
CA THR A 360 -86.62 4.73 -1.03
C THR A 360 -85.23 4.23 -0.68
N LEU A 361 -84.48 3.75 -1.67
CA LEU A 361 -83.11 3.28 -1.49
C LEU A 361 -82.14 4.38 -1.05
N THR A 362 -82.51 5.66 -1.18
CA THR A 362 -81.72 6.75 -0.58
C THR A 362 -81.75 6.77 0.95
N ASP A 363 -82.70 6.08 1.58
CA ASP A 363 -82.77 5.95 3.05
C ASP A 363 -81.61 5.11 3.64
N PHE A 364 -80.80 4.47 2.77
CA PHE A 364 -79.75 3.50 3.13
C PHE A 364 -78.35 3.83 2.56
N ILE A 365 -78.15 5.04 2.02
CA ILE A 365 -76.85 5.51 1.50
C ILE A 365 -76.53 6.93 2.00
N PRO A 366 -75.23 7.32 2.08
CA PRO A 366 -74.84 8.65 2.55
C PRO A 366 -75.51 9.79 1.77
N GLU A 367 -75.93 10.86 2.46
CA GLU A 367 -76.69 11.97 1.85
C GLU A 367 -75.96 12.62 0.65
N GLU A 368 -74.64 12.74 0.74
CA GLU A 368 -73.74 13.20 -0.32
C GLU A 368 -73.95 12.46 -1.65
N MET A 369 -74.20 11.14 -1.58
CA MET A 369 -74.36 10.27 -2.75
C MET A 369 -75.79 10.26 -3.34
N HIS A 370 -76.78 10.89 -2.69
CA HIS A 370 -78.18 10.84 -3.14
C HIS A 370 -78.40 11.45 -4.52
N SER A 371 -77.63 12.48 -4.86
CA SER A 371 -77.71 13.17 -6.15
C SER A 371 -77.19 12.29 -7.30
N GLU A 372 -76.05 11.63 -7.08
CA GLU A 372 -75.39 10.76 -8.03
C GLU A 372 -76.19 9.47 -8.23
N ALA A 373 -76.61 8.80 -7.15
CA ALA A 373 -77.37 7.56 -7.20
C ALA A 373 -78.70 7.71 -7.97
N ARG A 374 -79.46 8.78 -7.70
CA ARG A 374 -80.70 9.08 -8.45
C ARG A 374 -80.44 9.33 -9.94
N THR A 375 -79.31 9.96 -10.27
CA THR A 375 -78.92 10.22 -11.68
C THR A 375 -78.52 8.92 -12.38
N ARG A 376 -77.73 8.07 -11.71
CA ARG A 376 -77.31 6.75 -12.19
C ARG A 376 -78.50 5.82 -12.44
N TRP A 377 -79.47 5.79 -11.52
CA TRP A 377 -80.70 5.00 -11.68
C TRP A 377 -81.56 5.46 -12.87
N ARG A 378 -81.64 6.77 -13.16
CA ARG A 378 -82.31 7.25 -14.40
C ARG A 378 -81.56 6.76 -15.64
N ALA A 379 -80.24 6.91 -15.68
CA ALA A 379 -79.42 6.46 -16.81
C ALA A 379 -79.59 4.95 -17.10
N VAL A 380 -79.64 4.09 -16.08
CA VAL A 380 -79.96 2.65 -16.24
C VAL A 380 -81.37 2.45 -16.80
N LYS A 381 -82.38 3.15 -16.26
CA LYS A 381 -83.78 3.02 -16.70
C LYS A 381 -84.06 3.59 -18.10
N GLU A 382 -83.26 4.55 -18.57
CA GLU A 382 -83.43 5.20 -19.89
C GLU A 382 -82.57 4.53 -20.98
N SER A 383 -81.33 4.13 -20.68
CA SER A 383 -80.42 3.51 -21.66
C SER A 383 -80.53 1.99 -21.76
N GLY A 384 -81.06 1.33 -20.73
CA GLY A 384 -81.07 -0.13 -20.60
C GLY A 384 -79.70 -0.75 -20.28
N GLN A 385 -78.61 0.03 -20.26
CA GLN A 385 -77.27 -0.49 -19.94
C GLN A 385 -77.17 -0.80 -18.44
N PRO A 386 -76.60 -1.97 -18.07
CA PRO A 386 -76.36 -2.30 -16.67
C PRO A 386 -75.17 -1.51 -16.11
N THR A 387 -75.24 -1.13 -14.83
CA THR A 387 -74.14 -0.50 -14.09
C THR A 387 -73.78 -1.32 -12.87
N THR A 388 -72.50 -1.62 -12.69
CA THR A 388 -71.97 -2.23 -11.47
C THR A 388 -71.15 -1.21 -10.69
N GLU A 389 -71.57 -0.95 -9.47
CA GLU A 389 -70.81 -0.25 -8.44
C GLU A 389 -70.11 -1.30 -7.57
N ARG A 390 -68.85 -1.08 -7.23
CA ARG A 390 -68.11 -1.96 -6.31
C ARG A 390 -67.74 -1.21 -5.04
N ARG A 391 -67.86 -1.88 -3.89
CA ARG A 391 -67.54 -1.35 -2.56
C ARG A 391 -68.24 -0.01 -2.26
N ALA A 392 -69.47 0.17 -2.76
CA ALA A 392 -70.28 1.35 -2.47
C ALA A 392 -70.62 1.39 -0.97
N PRO A 393 -70.46 2.54 -0.28
CA PRO A 393 -70.80 2.65 1.12
C PRO A 393 -72.33 2.74 1.31
N GLY A 394 -72.86 1.93 2.23
CA GLY A 394 -74.25 1.96 2.65
C GLY A 394 -74.37 2.07 4.18
N HIS A 395 -75.56 2.44 4.64
CA HIS A 395 -75.90 2.48 6.06
C HIS A 395 -77.03 1.51 6.38
N ARG A 396 -76.83 0.70 7.41
CA ARG A 396 -77.89 -0.14 8.01
C ARG A 396 -78.83 0.71 8.87
N VAL A 397 -80.03 0.20 9.14
CA VAL A 397 -81.02 0.84 10.03
C VAL A 397 -80.49 1.01 11.47
N ASP A 398 -79.53 0.18 11.88
CA ASP A 398 -78.81 0.28 13.16
C ASP A 398 -77.71 1.38 13.19
N GLY A 399 -77.51 2.10 12.08
CA GLY A 399 -76.49 3.16 11.93
C GLY A 399 -75.11 2.66 11.53
N LYS A 400 -74.88 1.34 11.43
CA LYS A 400 -73.59 0.78 11.04
C LYS A 400 -73.33 0.95 9.53
N THR A 401 -72.16 1.46 9.18
CA THR A 401 -71.68 1.52 7.79
C THR A 401 -71.28 0.13 7.29
N ILE A 402 -71.69 -0.18 6.06
CA ILE A 402 -71.37 -1.41 5.32
C ILE A 402 -70.83 -1.05 3.94
N TYR A 403 -70.12 -1.99 3.29
CA TYR A 403 -69.64 -1.85 1.91
C TYR A 403 -70.31 -2.89 1.02
N MET A 404 -70.77 -2.48 -0.16
CA MET A 404 -71.69 -3.26 -0.98
C MET A 404 -71.26 -3.24 -2.45
N ASP A 405 -71.21 -4.40 -3.10
CA ASP A 405 -71.15 -4.48 -4.57
C ASP A 405 -72.60 -4.49 -5.10
N VAL A 406 -72.95 -3.49 -5.92
CA VAL A 406 -74.33 -3.24 -6.37
C VAL A 406 -74.39 -3.25 -7.90
N THR A 407 -75.11 -4.21 -8.48
CA THR A 407 -75.31 -4.30 -9.93
C THR A 407 -76.76 -4.00 -10.29
N SER A 408 -76.98 -2.87 -10.96
CA SER A 408 -78.28 -2.37 -11.42
C SER A 408 -78.51 -2.69 -12.90
N GLN A 409 -79.69 -3.18 -13.27
CA GLN A 409 -80.08 -3.48 -14.65
C GLN A 409 -81.57 -3.16 -14.87
N GLN A 410 -81.91 -2.62 -16.05
CA GLN A 410 -83.31 -2.43 -16.46
C GLN A 410 -84.02 -3.79 -16.66
N ILE A 411 -85.25 -3.91 -16.20
CA ILE A 411 -86.13 -5.07 -16.41
C ILE A 411 -87.57 -4.63 -16.72
N GLU A 412 -88.35 -5.49 -17.37
CA GLU A 412 -89.81 -5.41 -17.38
C GLU A 412 -90.37 -6.07 -16.11
N TRP A 413 -91.27 -5.40 -15.41
CA TRP A 413 -91.87 -5.87 -14.15
C TRP A 413 -93.37 -5.58 -14.14
N GLY A 414 -94.13 -6.55 -14.66
CA GLY A 414 -95.50 -6.28 -15.14
C GLY A 414 -95.48 -5.31 -16.33
N ASP A 415 -96.50 -4.48 -16.48
CA ASP A 415 -96.65 -3.56 -17.60
C ASP A 415 -95.74 -2.30 -17.52
N LYS A 416 -94.58 -2.39 -16.85
CA LYS A 416 -93.68 -1.25 -16.58
C LYS A 416 -92.19 -1.62 -16.61
N LEU A 417 -91.38 -0.68 -17.10
CA LEU A 417 -89.92 -0.73 -16.95
C LEU A 417 -89.51 -0.33 -15.52
N ALA A 418 -88.76 -1.21 -14.87
CA ALA A 418 -88.18 -1.04 -13.55
C ALA A 418 -86.66 -1.32 -13.58
N ILE A 419 -86.00 -1.14 -12.44
CA ILE A 419 -84.58 -1.47 -12.25
C ILE A 419 -84.51 -2.62 -11.25
N ARG A 420 -83.85 -3.73 -11.60
CA ARG A 420 -83.41 -4.73 -10.65
C ARG A 420 -81.99 -4.39 -10.23
N SER A 421 -81.77 -4.25 -8.93
CA SER A 421 -80.47 -4.08 -8.33
C SER A 421 -80.15 -5.28 -7.44
N SER A 422 -79.06 -5.96 -7.74
CA SER A 422 -78.50 -7.03 -6.89
C SER A 422 -77.42 -6.43 -6.00
N LEU A 423 -77.40 -6.82 -4.72
CA LEU A 423 -76.52 -6.26 -3.70
C LEU A 423 -75.83 -7.39 -2.92
N VAL A 424 -74.50 -7.34 -2.86
CA VAL A 424 -73.66 -8.27 -2.08
C VAL A 424 -72.91 -7.48 -1.03
N GLU A 425 -73.02 -7.86 0.25
CA GLU A 425 -72.22 -7.24 1.30
C GLU A 425 -70.76 -7.73 1.22
N VAL A 426 -69.83 -6.79 1.05
CA VAL A 426 -68.38 -7.04 0.95
C VAL A 426 -67.60 -6.38 2.11
N THR A 427 -68.30 -5.92 3.16
CA THR A 427 -67.72 -5.21 4.32
C THR A 427 -66.49 -5.90 4.91
N GLU A 428 -66.56 -7.20 5.18
CA GLU A 428 -65.42 -7.96 5.73
C GLU A 428 -64.25 -8.02 4.74
N GLN A 429 -64.52 -8.28 3.46
CA GLN A 429 -63.50 -8.36 2.42
C GLN A 429 -62.78 -7.01 2.20
N VAL A 430 -63.50 -5.89 2.30
CA VAL A 430 -62.94 -4.53 2.22
C VAL A 430 -62.10 -4.20 3.45
N LEU A 431 -62.50 -4.64 4.64
CA LEU A 431 -61.75 -4.41 5.88
C LEU A 431 -60.50 -5.31 5.98
N LEU A 432 -60.56 -6.56 5.49
CA LEU A 432 -59.41 -7.45 5.39
C LEU A 432 -58.40 -6.92 4.36
N ALA A 433 -58.86 -6.56 3.14
CA ALA A 433 -57.97 -6.01 2.12
C ALA A 433 -57.22 -4.75 2.59
N LYS A 434 -57.89 -3.83 3.32
CA LYS A 434 -57.25 -2.64 3.91
C LYS A 434 -56.27 -2.95 5.04
N ARG A 435 -56.39 -4.11 5.71
CA ARG A 435 -55.42 -4.57 6.73
C ARG A 435 -54.21 -5.22 6.07
N ASP A 436 -54.42 -6.06 5.07
CA ASP A 436 -53.32 -6.68 4.31
C ASP A 436 -52.51 -5.61 3.55
N GLU A 437 -53.18 -4.63 2.94
CA GLU A 437 -52.56 -3.46 2.29
C GLU A 437 -51.61 -2.70 3.23
N ARG A 438 -52.04 -2.39 4.46
CA ARG A 438 -51.16 -1.79 5.48
C ARG A 438 -50.03 -2.71 5.91
N ARG A 439 -50.31 -3.99 6.16
CA ARG A 439 -49.29 -4.96 6.57
C ARG A 439 -48.20 -5.12 5.52
N THR A 440 -48.57 -5.13 4.25
CA THR A 440 -47.62 -5.12 3.12
C THR A 440 -46.84 -3.81 3.06
N ALA A 441 -47.48 -2.65 3.28
CA ALA A 441 -46.77 -1.35 3.31
C ALA A 441 -45.73 -1.27 4.46
N ILE A 442 -46.03 -1.83 5.64
CA ILE A 442 -45.10 -1.88 6.78
C ILE A 442 -43.92 -2.81 6.48
N LEU A 443 -44.18 -3.98 5.89
CA LEU A 443 -43.11 -4.92 5.47
C LEU A 443 -42.23 -4.33 4.36
N ALA A 444 -42.82 -3.59 3.41
CA ALA A 444 -42.07 -2.84 2.41
C ALA A 444 -41.18 -1.78 3.06
N ALA A 445 -41.72 -0.96 3.97
CA ALA A 445 -40.94 0.08 4.65
C ALA A 445 -39.81 -0.49 5.55
N VAL A 446 -39.97 -1.70 6.11
CA VAL A 446 -38.88 -2.43 6.79
C VAL A 446 -37.80 -2.90 5.80
N ASN A 447 -38.20 -3.37 4.62
CA ASN A 447 -37.24 -3.76 3.58
C ASN A 447 -36.49 -2.54 2.99
N ASP A 448 -37.19 -1.43 2.79
CA ASP A 448 -36.60 -0.15 2.42
C ASP A 448 -35.60 0.31 3.50
N ALA A 449 -35.96 0.22 4.78
CA ALA A 449 -35.07 0.55 5.89
C ALA A 449 -33.76 -0.27 5.87
N HIS A 450 -33.85 -1.58 5.64
CA HIS A 450 -32.66 -2.42 5.45
C HIS A 450 -31.87 -2.07 4.17
N SER A 451 -32.54 -1.63 3.10
CA SER A 451 -31.89 -1.23 1.85
C SER A 451 -31.15 0.11 1.99
N ILE A 452 -31.74 1.08 2.68
CA ILE A 452 -31.13 2.36 3.07
C ILE A 452 -29.90 2.10 3.95
N TYR A 453 -30.04 1.21 4.94
CA TYR A 453 -28.95 0.79 5.83
C TYR A 453 -27.74 0.19 5.09
N LEU A 454 -27.98 -0.76 4.17
CA LEU A 454 -26.92 -1.41 3.38
C LEU A 454 -26.21 -0.44 2.43
N ASN A 455 -26.93 0.55 1.87
CA ASN A 455 -26.41 1.42 0.82
C ASN A 455 -25.93 2.80 1.30
N GLN A 456 -26.39 3.29 2.47
CA GLN A 456 -26.16 4.68 2.92
C GLN A 456 -25.84 4.81 4.42
N THR A 457 -25.07 3.90 5.01
CA THR A 457 -24.75 3.81 6.45
C THR A 457 -24.03 5.04 7.06
N ARG A 458 -23.75 6.09 6.28
CA ARG A 458 -23.10 7.34 6.69
C ARG A 458 -23.90 8.63 6.36
N ASN A 459 -25.07 8.55 5.74
CA ASN A 459 -25.84 9.74 5.34
C ASN A 459 -27.00 10.03 6.31
N ARG A 460 -27.08 11.27 6.82
CA ARG A 460 -28.17 11.70 7.71
C ARG A 460 -29.56 11.66 7.03
N GLY A 461 -29.62 11.87 5.71
CA GLY A 461 -30.85 11.78 4.92
C GLY A 461 -31.54 10.40 4.98
N ALA A 462 -30.79 9.34 5.33
CA ALA A 462 -31.36 8.03 5.61
C ALA A 462 -32.44 8.08 6.72
N PHE A 463 -32.20 8.84 7.79
CA PHE A 463 -33.15 9.00 8.89
C PHE A 463 -34.34 9.88 8.50
N GLU A 464 -34.18 10.78 7.52
CA GLU A 464 -35.25 11.64 7.02
C GLU A 464 -36.24 10.83 6.17
N GLU A 465 -35.76 9.95 5.28
CA GLU A 465 -36.60 9.02 4.52
C GLU A 465 -37.32 8.01 5.45
N LEU A 466 -36.62 7.48 6.46
CA LEU A 466 -37.22 6.62 7.49
C LEU A 466 -38.33 7.33 8.27
N LEU A 467 -38.14 8.62 8.58
CA LEU A 467 -39.14 9.44 9.26
C LEU A 467 -40.36 9.68 8.35
N GLU A 468 -40.16 10.00 7.07
CA GLU A 468 -41.28 10.16 6.12
C GLU A 468 -42.10 8.87 5.99
N LYS A 469 -41.45 7.70 5.86
CA LYS A 469 -42.15 6.40 5.80
C LYS A 469 -42.99 6.14 7.06
N ILE A 470 -42.45 6.35 8.26
CA ILE A 470 -43.22 6.08 9.50
C ILE A 470 -44.30 7.14 9.76
N LEU A 471 -44.14 8.40 9.30
CA LEU A 471 -45.22 9.39 9.30
C LEU A 471 -46.37 8.97 8.37
N GLY A 472 -46.07 8.51 7.16
CA GLY A 472 -47.05 7.99 6.21
C GLY A 472 -47.83 6.78 6.75
N LEU A 473 -47.13 5.80 7.32
CA LEU A 473 -47.74 4.61 7.94
C LEU A 473 -48.60 4.97 9.17
N SER A 474 -48.10 5.86 10.02
CA SER A 474 -48.80 6.29 11.24
C SER A 474 -49.89 7.35 10.99
N GLY A 475 -49.99 7.93 9.79
CA GLY A 475 -50.90 9.04 9.51
C GLY A 475 -50.69 10.26 10.42
N SER A 476 -49.48 10.43 10.93
CA SER A 476 -49.10 11.53 11.83
C SER A 476 -48.59 12.72 11.01
N VAL A 477 -48.82 13.94 11.49
CA VAL A 477 -48.43 15.15 10.75
C VAL A 477 -46.98 15.54 11.04
N TYR A 478 -46.47 15.23 12.24
CA TYR A 478 -45.12 15.60 12.69
C TYR A 478 -44.45 14.45 13.44
N GLY A 479 -43.12 14.43 13.43
CA GLY A 479 -42.35 13.42 14.15
C GLY A 479 -40.85 13.69 14.24
N LEU A 480 -40.18 12.82 15.00
CA LEU A 480 -38.76 12.91 15.38
C LEU A 480 -38.20 11.48 15.48
N ILE A 481 -36.99 11.26 14.97
CA ILE A 481 -36.12 10.14 15.32
C ILE A 481 -34.91 10.72 16.07
N ALA A 482 -34.61 10.23 17.27
CA ALA A 482 -33.52 10.74 18.10
C ALA A 482 -32.70 9.61 18.75
N GLU A 483 -31.38 9.80 18.83
CA GLU A 483 -30.48 8.97 19.64
C GLU A 483 -30.44 9.47 21.09
N LYS A 484 -30.23 8.56 22.04
CA LYS A 484 -29.81 8.86 23.42
C LYS A 484 -28.29 9.04 23.44
N VAL A 485 -27.83 10.15 24.00
CA VAL A 485 -26.40 10.49 24.19
C VAL A 485 -26.17 10.77 25.67
N GLU A 486 -24.99 10.42 26.19
CA GLU A 486 -24.61 10.67 27.58
C GLU A 486 -23.43 11.64 27.65
N GLU A 487 -23.46 12.56 28.60
CA GLU A 487 -22.37 13.49 28.89
C GLU A 487 -21.28 12.85 29.77
N GLU A 488 -20.11 13.48 29.87
CA GLU A 488 -19.02 13.06 30.77
C GLU A 488 -19.44 13.02 32.26
N GLU A 489 -20.47 13.79 32.65
CA GLU A 489 -21.09 13.73 33.99
C GLU A 489 -22.12 12.60 34.15
N GLY A 490 -22.31 11.73 33.15
CA GLY A 490 -23.28 10.62 33.17
C GLY A 490 -24.74 11.03 33.02
N LYS A 491 -25.02 12.25 32.54
CA LYS A 491 -26.38 12.74 32.28
C LYS A 491 -26.81 12.39 30.85
N PRO A 492 -27.95 11.71 30.65
CA PRO A 492 -28.47 11.45 29.31
C PRO A 492 -29.26 12.64 28.74
N PHE A 493 -29.12 12.88 27.45
CA PHE A 493 -29.95 13.76 26.63
C PHE A 493 -30.31 13.10 25.29
N LEU A 494 -31.26 13.67 24.56
CA LEU A 494 -31.59 13.22 23.19
C LEU A 494 -30.94 14.11 22.15
N ARG A 495 -30.42 13.53 21.06
CA ARG A 495 -30.00 14.27 19.86
C ARG A 495 -30.82 13.83 18.65
N SER A 496 -31.41 14.77 17.92
CA SER A 496 -32.21 14.47 16.73
C SER A 496 -31.35 13.90 15.60
N LEU A 497 -31.71 12.73 15.08
CA LEU A 497 -31.18 12.20 13.83
C LEU A 497 -31.98 12.79 12.65
N ALA A 498 -33.31 12.74 12.71
CA ALA A 498 -34.21 13.40 11.77
C ALA A 498 -35.43 13.99 12.47
N ILE A 499 -35.98 15.09 11.95
CA ILE A 499 -37.20 15.73 12.46
C ILE A 499 -37.99 16.35 11.30
N SER A 500 -39.32 16.28 11.34
CA SER A 500 -40.19 16.97 10.37
C SER A 500 -40.08 18.49 10.52
N ASP A 501 -40.12 19.27 9.42
CA ASP A 501 -40.14 20.74 9.53
C ASP A 501 -41.37 21.20 10.35
N ILE A 502 -41.09 21.92 11.43
CA ILE A 502 -42.09 22.58 12.28
C ILE A 502 -41.85 24.09 12.37
N SER A 503 -41.17 24.68 11.39
CA SER A 503 -40.85 26.12 11.33
C SER A 503 -42.03 26.95 10.82
N TRP A 504 -42.69 27.71 11.71
CA TRP A 504 -43.78 28.64 11.36
C TRP A 504 -43.32 30.10 11.12
N ASP A 505 -42.11 30.47 11.53
CA ASP A 505 -41.51 31.80 11.30
C ASP A 505 -40.00 31.73 10.96
N GLU A 506 -39.43 32.87 10.56
CA GLU A 506 -38.05 32.95 10.04
C GLU A 506 -36.97 32.92 11.15
N GLU A 507 -37.32 33.28 12.39
CA GLU A 507 -36.42 33.17 13.54
C GLU A 507 -36.28 31.70 13.96
N THR A 508 -37.41 30.99 14.01
CA THR A 508 -37.47 29.55 14.21
C THR A 508 -36.75 28.81 13.08
N ARG A 509 -37.03 29.14 11.81
CA ARG A 509 -36.35 28.49 10.66
C ARG A 509 -34.83 28.64 10.75
N ARG A 510 -34.31 29.83 11.06
CA ARG A 510 -32.86 30.03 11.23
C ARG A 510 -32.26 29.23 12.39
N TRP A 511 -33.02 29.02 13.46
CA TRP A 511 -32.60 28.12 14.55
C TRP A 511 -32.47 26.66 14.06
N TYR A 512 -33.45 26.17 13.29
CA TYR A 512 -33.38 24.85 12.63
C TYR A 512 -32.19 24.74 11.65
N GLU A 513 -32.02 25.73 10.76
CA GLU A 513 -30.91 25.80 9.81
C GLU A 513 -29.55 25.82 10.53
N SER A 514 -29.41 26.55 11.65
CA SER A 514 -28.19 26.57 12.44
C SER A 514 -27.85 25.25 13.14
N ALA A 515 -28.87 24.40 13.39
CA ALA A 515 -28.72 23.07 13.98
C ALA A 515 -28.61 21.94 12.93
N ALA A 516 -28.72 22.25 11.64
CA ALA A 516 -28.78 21.26 10.56
C ALA A 516 -27.49 20.40 10.43
N SER A 517 -26.33 20.93 10.81
CA SER A 517 -25.05 20.20 10.76
C SER A 517 -24.85 19.22 11.92
N GLY A 518 -25.27 19.58 13.14
CA GLY A 518 -25.03 18.78 14.36
C GLY A 518 -26.23 17.98 14.87
N GLY A 519 -27.45 18.41 14.56
CA GLY A 519 -28.69 17.90 15.17
C GLY A 519 -29.05 18.65 16.45
N MET A 520 -30.36 18.77 16.73
CA MET A 520 -30.85 19.44 17.94
C MET A 520 -30.71 18.55 19.17
N GLU A 521 -30.33 19.15 20.30
CA GLU A 521 -30.13 18.46 21.57
C GLU A 521 -31.24 18.80 22.58
N PHE A 522 -32.09 17.83 22.90
CA PHE A 522 -33.14 17.95 23.90
C PHE A 522 -32.58 17.53 25.27
N ARG A 523 -31.92 18.50 25.94
CA ARG A 523 -31.22 18.33 27.22
C ARG A 523 -32.13 18.35 28.45
N ASN A 524 -33.34 18.89 28.33
CA ASN A 524 -34.37 18.72 29.35
C ASN A 524 -35.14 17.42 29.07
N ILE A 525 -34.94 16.41 29.92
CA ILE A 525 -35.69 15.15 29.91
C ILE A 525 -36.70 15.06 31.07
N ASP A 526 -36.79 16.05 31.97
CA ASP A 526 -37.79 16.10 33.06
C ASP A 526 -39.15 16.61 32.57
N ASN A 527 -39.68 15.91 31.57
CA ASN A 527 -40.96 16.11 30.89
C ASN A 527 -41.38 14.82 30.16
N LEU A 528 -42.46 14.88 29.38
CA LEU A 528 -43.04 13.78 28.61
C LEU A 528 -42.04 12.90 27.84
N ARG A 529 -40.98 13.46 27.22
CA ARG A 529 -39.99 12.66 26.47
C ARG A 529 -39.11 11.77 27.34
N GLY A 530 -38.80 12.22 28.56
CA GLY A 530 -37.98 11.43 29.48
C GLY A 530 -38.74 10.39 30.29
N GLU A 531 -40.01 10.13 30.01
CA GLU A 531 -40.77 9.04 30.61
C GLU A 531 -40.44 7.69 29.92
N PRO A 532 -40.58 7.53 28.58
CA PRO A 532 -40.05 6.37 27.84
C PRO A 532 -38.58 6.07 28.12
N LEU A 533 -37.71 7.09 28.12
CA LEU A 533 -36.27 6.95 28.41
C LEU A 533 -35.95 6.42 29.82
N ARG A 534 -36.90 6.50 30.76
CA ARG A 534 -36.71 6.03 32.16
C ARG A 534 -37.36 4.68 32.44
N ASN A 535 -38.33 4.25 31.64
CA ASN A 535 -39.13 3.06 31.93
C ASN A 535 -39.21 2.04 30.78
N GLY A 536 -38.69 2.36 29.59
CA GLY A 536 -38.71 1.50 28.41
C GLY A 536 -40.10 1.29 27.78
N LYS A 537 -41.09 2.11 28.13
CA LYS A 537 -42.49 1.93 27.70
C LYS A 537 -42.92 2.96 26.67
N ILE A 538 -43.87 2.55 25.85
CA ILE A 538 -44.56 3.40 24.88
C ILE A 538 -45.42 4.41 25.64
N LEU A 539 -45.29 5.70 25.30
CA LEU A 539 -46.14 6.77 25.81
C LEU A 539 -47.25 7.06 24.78
N ILE A 540 -48.50 7.15 25.24
CA ILE A 540 -49.64 7.57 24.41
C ILE A 540 -50.41 8.68 25.15
N ALA A 541 -50.39 9.89 24.61
CA ALA A 541 -51.03 11.06 25.18
C ALA A 541 -51.96 11.75 24.15
N ASN A 542 -53.25 11.39 24.18
CA ASN A 542 -54.28 12.00 23.34
C ASN A 542 -54.80 13.37 23.86
N ASP A 543 -54.19 13.91 24.91
CA ASP A 543 -54.18 15.34 25.23
C ASP A 543 -52.91 15.68 26.04
N PRO A 544 -51.78 15.98 25.37
CA PRO A 544 -50.48 16.20 26.01
C PRO A 544 -50.48 17.33 27.06
N ARG A 545 -51.44 18.25 26.99
CA ARG A 545 -51.61 19.37 27.94
C ARG A 545 -52.21 18.94 29.28
N LYS A 546 -52.84 17.76 29.35
CA LYS A 546 -53.44 17.19 30.58
C LYS A 546 -52.64 16.03 31.17
N HIS A 547 -51.56 15.59 30.53
CA HIS A 547 -50.76 14.46 31.00
C HIS A 547 -49.92 14.83 32.24
N PRO A 548 -49.80 13.97 33.28
CA PRO A 548 -49.13 14.34 34.54
C PRO A 548 -47.66 14.76 34.41
N ALA A 549 -46.92 14.22 33.43
CA ALA A 549 -45.53 14.58 33.14
C ALA A 549 -45.37 15.80 32.18
N SER A 550 -46.46 16.55 31.93
CA SER A 550 -46.45 17.73 31.07
C SER A 550 -45.97 18.97 31.84
N THR A 551 -44.86 19.56 31.40
CA THR A 551 -44.26 20.77 31.99
C THR A 551 -44.65 22.06 31.25
N GLY A 552 -45.65 21.98 30.37
CA GLY A 552 -46.01 23.05 29.43
C GLY A 552 -45.33 22.88 28.07
N VAL A 553 -45.45 23.90 27.22
CA VAL A 553 -44.89 23.92 25.87
C VAL A 553 -44.07 25.22 25.71
N PRO A 554 -42.87 25.20 25.11
CA PRO A 554 -42.07 26.41 24.91
C PRO A 554 -42.80 27.50 24.10
N CYS A 555 -42.39 28.76 24.26
CA CYS A 555 -42.97 29.86 23.49
C CYS A 555 -42.80 29.62 21.97
N GLY A 556 -43.83 29.91 21.18
CA GLY A 556 -43.89 29.63 19.74
C GLY A 556 -44.26 28.19 19.37
N HIS A 557 -43.85 27.19 20.18
CA HIS A 557 -43.97 25.77 19.84
C HIS A 557 -45.39 25.36 19.40
N LEU A 558 -45.45 24.60 18.32
CA LEU A 558 -46.68 24.14 17.68
C LEU A 558 -47.63 23.44 18.66
N ALA A 559 -48.95 23.61 18.45
CA ALA A 559 -49.98 22.93 19.20
C ALA A 559 -49.90 21.41 19.01
N MET A 560 -49.64 20.68 20.10
CA MET A 560 -49.71 19.22 20.14
C MET A 560 -51.05 18.80 20.73
N ASP A 561 -51.96 18.31 19.89
CA ASP A 561 -53.26 17.79 20.29
C ASP A 561 -53.20 16.30 20.66
N ASN A 562 -52.30 15.53 20.03
CA ASN A 562 -51.95 14.18 20.47
C ASN A 562 -50.48 13.83 20.17
N LEU A 563 -49.93 12.91 20.96
CA LEU A 563 -48.53 12.48 20.93
C LEU A 563 -48.42 10.97 21.24
N MET A 564 -47.61 10.25 20.47
CA MET A 564 -47.11 8.91 20.77
C MET A 564 -45.57 8.97 20.82
N ILE A 565 -44.94 8.26 21.76
CA ILE A 565 -43.49 8.06 21.78
C ILE A 565 -43.18 6.57 21.91
N LEU A 566 -42.35 6.07 21.00
CA LEU A 566 -41.93 4.68 20.85
C LEU A 566 -40.43 4.60 21.21
N PRO A 567 -40.04 3.97 22.33
CA PRO A 567 -38.62 3.87 22.71
C PRO A 567 -37.86 2.92 21.77
N LEU A 568 -36.65 3.31 21.37
CA LEU A 568 -35.74 2.49 20.58
C LEU A 568 -34.93 1.56 21.49
N THR A 569 -35.61 0.57 22.07
CA THR A 569 -34.99 -0.41 22.98
C THR A 569 -34.36 -1.56 22.19
N LEU A 570 -33.09 -1.86 22.48
CA LEU A 570 -32.37 -3.04 22.00
C LEU A 570 -31.85 -3.83 23.20
N GLU A 571 -32.25 -5.10 23.31
CA GLU A 571 -32.03 -5.91 24.51
C GLU A 571 -32.57 -5.18 25.75
N ASP A 572 -31.71 -4.75 26.68
CA ASP A 572 -32.06 -3.94 27.86
C ASP A 572 -31.62 -2.46 27.76
N GLU A 573 -30.95 -2.01 26.67
CA GLU A 573 -30.55 -0.60 26.49
C GLU A 573 -31.60 0.19 25.67
N ILE A 574 -31.98 1.37 26.16
CA ILE A 574 -32.77 2.34 25.40
C ILE A 574 -31.82 3.23 24.60
N LEU A 575 -31.75 3.01 23.28
CA LEU A 575 -30.84 3.71 22.37
C LEU A 575 -31.35 5.09 21.91
N GLY A 576 -32.63 5.41 22.16
CA GLY A 576 -33.26 6.62 21.66
C GLY A 576 -34.79 6.56 21.67
N GLU A 577 -35.43 7.43 20.89
CA GLU A 577 -36.89 7.48 20.72
C GLU A 577 -37.32 7.78 19.28
N VAL A 578 -38.52 7.32 18.92
CA VAL A 578 -39.31 7.85 17.80
C VAL A 578 -40.58 8.46 18.34
N ALA A 579 -40.77 9.76 18.11
CA ALA A 579 -41.97 10.49 18.52
C ALA A 579 -42.85 10.83 17.30
N LEU A 580 -44.16 10.70 17.45
CA LEU A 580 -45.18 10.88 16.41
C LEU A 580 -46.32 11.75 16.96
N ALA A 581 -46.79 12.74 16.21
CA ALA A 581 -47.74 13.73 16.72
C ALA A 581 -48.85 14.15 15.73
N ASN A 582 -49.96 14.61 16.31
CA ASN A 582 -51.13 15.17 15.63
C ASN A 582 -51.79 14.26 14.59
N ARG A 583 -51.82 12.95 14.83
CA ARG A 583 -52.58 11.99 14.02
C ARG A 583 -54.10 12.28 14.10
N PRO A 584 -54.82 12.40 12.98
CA PRO A 584 -56.28 12.54 12.98
C PRO A 584 -56.97 11.33 13.64
N GLY A 585 -57.84 11.59 14.61
CA GLY A 585 -58.50 10.54 15.42
C GLY A 585 -57.69 10.05 16.63
N GLY A 586 -56.42 10.45 16.76
CA GLY A 586 -55.56 10.10 17.88
C GLY A 586 -54.88 8.73 17.76
N PHE A 587 -54.25 8.33 18.86
CA PHE A 587 -53.36 7.18 19.00
C PHE A 587 -53.95 6.10 19.92
N ASP A 588 -53.67 4.84 19.63
CA ASP A 588 -54.04 3.67 20.45
C ASP A 588 -52.89 2.64 20.50
N GLU A 589 -53.01 1.66 21.38
CA GLU A 589 -52.01 0.59 21.57
C GLU A 589 -51.91 -0.31 20.32
N ALA A 590 -53.03 -0.51 19.61
CA ALA A 590 -53.08 -1.35 18.40
C ALA A 590 -52.20 -0.77 17.27
N LEU A 591 -52.19 0.54 17.06
CA LEU A 591 -51.26 1.19 16.13
C LEU A 591 -49.80 1.05 16.60
N ALA A 592 -49.55 1.12 17.90
CA ALA A 592 -48.21 0.99 18.45
C ALA A 592 -47.64 -0.42 18.20
N GLU A 593 -48.46 -1.47 18.33
CA GLU A 593 -48.13 -2.83 17.89
C GLU A 593 -47.96 -2.92 16.36
N GLU A 594 -48.83 -2.28 15.57
CA GLU A 594 -48.78 -2.27 14.09
C GLU A 594 -47.45 -1.69 13.58
N LEU A 595 -46.93 -0.64 14.23
CA LEU A 595 -45.66 0.02 13.89
C LEU A 595 -44.41 -0.70 14.45
N GLY A 596 -44.55 -1.68 15.34
CA GLY A 596 -43.44 -2.38 15.99
C GLY A 596 -42.30 -2.85 15.06
N PRO A 597 -42.58 -3.46 13.89
CA PRO A 597 -41.54 -3.93 12.97
C PRO A 597 -40.65 -2.82 12.38
N ILE A 598 -41.22 -1.67 12.02
CA ILE A 598 -40.44 -0.53 11.49
C ILE A 598 -39.67 0.18 12.61
N VAL A 599 -40.22 0.24 13.83
CA VAL A 599 -39.48 0.73 15.01
C VAL A 599 -38.25 -0.15 15.28
N GLN A 600 -38.38 -1.48 15.24
CA GLN A 600 -37.25 -2.40 15.42
C GLN A 600 -36.17 -2.25 14.34
N ALA A 601 -36.56 -2.03 13.07
CA ALA A 601 -35.61 -1.72 12.01
C ALA A 601 -34.84 -0.41 12.29
N ILE A 602 -35.55 0.66 12.68
CA ILE A 602 -34.94 1.94 13.07
C ILE A 602 -33.98 1.76 14.27
N THR A 603 -34.37 1.01 15.32
CA THR A 603 -33.51 0.72 16.48
C THR A 603 -32.16 0.15 16.07
N ARG A 604 -32.15 -0.82 15.14
CA ARG A 604 -30.91 -1.45 14.68
C ARG A 604 -30.01 -0.47 13.92
N ILE A 605 -30.60 0.32 13.01
CA ILE A 605 -29.89 1.34 12.22
C ILE A 605 -29.26 2.39 13.14
N VAL A 606 -29.95 2.82 14.21
CA VAL A 606 -29.41 3.74 15.21
C VAL A 606 -28.24 3.12 16.00
N SER A 607 -28.31 1.83 16.35
CA SER A 607 -27.25 1.12 17.06
C SER A 607 -25.96 1.01 16.24
N ASP A 608 -26.08 0.63 14.96
CA ASP A 608 -24.95 0.48 14.05
C ASP A 608 -24.33 1.85 13.68
N TYR A 609 -25.15 2.89 13.48
CA TYR A 609 -24.69 4.27 13.27
C TYR A 609 -23.93 4.84 14.49
N ARG A 610 -24.44 4.62 15.72
CA ARG A 610 -23.74 4.97 16.98
C ARG A 610 -22.39 4.27 17.06
N SER A 611 -22.33 2.98 16.71
CA SER A 611 -21.12 2.16 16.76
C SER A 611 -20.07 2.61 15.73
N ALA A 612 -20.48 2.89 14.49
CA ALA A 612 -19.58 3.40 13.45
C ALA A 612 -18.95 4.75 13.84
N ARG A 613 -19.76 5.70 14.32
CA ARG A 613 -19.28 7.03 14.76
C ARG A 613 -18.29 6.95 15.92
N LEU A 614 -18.52 6.06 16.89
CA LEU A 614 -17.58 5.85 18.01
C LEU A 614 -16.24 5.28 17.54
N ARG A 615 -16.26 4.36 16.57
CA ARG A 615 -15.04 3.80 15.97
C ARG A 615 -14.25 4.84 15.19
N GLU A 616 -14.90 5.63 14.33
CA GLU A 616 -14.24 6.68 13.55
C GLU A 616 -13.59 7.74 14.46
N ALA A 617 -14.25 8.12 15.56
CA ALA A 617 -13.69 9.03 16.54
C ALA A 617 -12.44 8.45 17.24
N ALA A 618 -12.44 7.16 17.58
CA ALA A 618 -11.29 6.48 18.18
C ALA A 618 -10.11 6.35 17.20
N GLU A 619 -10.36 6.01 15.94
CA GLU A 619 -9.34 5.92 14.88
C GLU A 619 -8.74 7.31 14.59
N GLN A 620 -9.55 8.37 14.55
CA GLN A 620 -9.08 9.76 14.39
C GLN A 620 -8.27 10.24 15.60
N ALA A 621 -8.69 9.91 16.83
CA ALA A 621 -7.95 10.22 18.04
C ALA A 621 -6.59 9.51 18.07
N SER A 622 -6.54 8.24 17.66
CA SER A 622 -5.29 7.46 17.56
C SER A 622 -4.31 8.08 16.56
N ARG A 623 -4.76 8.38 15.32
CA ARG A 623 -3.93 9.06 14.31
C ARG A 623 -3.42 10.43 14.80
N SER A 624 -4.26 11.18 15.51
CA SER A 624 -3.90 12.47 16.10
C SER A 624 -2.84 12.32 17.21
N LYS A 625 -2.94 11.29 18.06
CA LYS A 625 -1.92 10.92 19.06
C LYS A 625 -0.59 10.59 18.39
N SER A 626 -0.57 9.74 17.37
CA SER A 626 0.67 9.36 16.67
C SER A 626 1.33 10.54 15.96
N ALA A 627 0.56 11.36 15.24
CA ALA A 627 1.08 12.57 14.58
C ALA A 627 1.64 13.60 15.59
N PHE A 628 0.96 13.79 16.72
CA PHE A 628 1.45 14.64 17.82
C PHE A 628 2.76 14.11 18.42
N LEU A 629 2.86 12.81 18.67
CA LEU A 629 4.08 12.19 19.23
C LEU A 629 5.26 12.25 18.24
N ALA A 630 5.01 12.08 16.93
CA ALA A 630 6.03 12.28 15.91
C ALA A 630 6.55 13.73 15.88
N HIS A 631 5.65 14.72 15.86
CA HIS A 631 6.02 16.13 15.86
C HIS A 631 6.74 16.53 17.17
N MET A 632 6.24 16.10 18.34
CA MET A 632 6.91 16.38 19.62
C MET A 632 8.26 15.68 19.75
N SER A 633 8.45 14.50 19.15
CA SER A 633 9.77 13.85 19.11
C SER A 633 10.80 14.70 18.36
N HIS A 634 10.40 15.30 17.22
CA HIS A 634 11.25 16.23 16.46
C HIS A 634 11.58 17.50 17.26
N GLU A 635 10.55 18.17 17.79
CA GLU A 635 10.69 19.44 18.53
C GLU A 635 11.46 19.31 19.84
N LEU A 636 11.51 18.11 20.45
CA LEU A 636 12.34 17.82 21.61
C LEU A 636 13.75 17.36 21.22
N ARG A 637 13.92 16.65 20.10
CA ARG A 637 15.23 16.16 19.61
C ARG A 637 16.15 17.31 19.24
N THR A 638 15.66 18.29 18.48
CA THR A 638 16.45 19.41 17.95
C THR A 638 17.15 20.25 19.04
N PRO A 639 16.46 20.84 20.04
CA PRO A 639 17.13 21.60 21.09
C PRO A 639 18.02 20.72 21.99
N LEU A 640 17.65 19.45 22.20
CA LEU A 640 18.41 18.54 23.04
C LEU A 640 19.73 18.10 22.38
N ALA A 641 19.72 17.85 21.07
CA ALA A 641 20.93 17.63 20.28
C ALA A 641 21.84 18.87 20.33
N GLY A 642 21.27 20.08 20.21
CA GLY A 642 22.00 21.34 20.39
C GLY A 642 22.63 21.51 21.78
N VAL A 643 21.95 21.07 22.85
CA VAL A 643 22.54 21.06 24.21
C VAL A 643 23.68 20.06 24.34
N ILE A 644 23.53 18.84 23.82
CA ILE A 644 24.60 17.81 23.85
C ILE A 644 25.81 18.29 23.04
N ALA A 645 25.60 18.85 21.86
CA ALA A 645 26.64 19.48 21.06
C ALA A 645 27.40 20.56 21.85
N ASN A 646 26.69 21.51 22.47
CA ASN A 646 27.33 22.55 23.29
C ASN A 646 28.13 21.98 24.48
N LEU A 647 27.70 20.86 25.07
CA LEU A 647 28.42 20.19 26.15
C LEU A 647 29.67 19.43 25.65
N GLU A 648 29.61 18.80 24.47
CA GLU A 648 30.80 18.22 23.81
C GLU A 648 31.79 19.31 23.39
N LEU A 649 31.31 20.44 22.89
CA LEU A 649 32.11 21.63 22.62
C LEU A 649 32.68 22.28 23.90
N LEU A 650 32.14 21.98 25.09
CA LEU A 650 32.68 22.40 26.39
C LEU A 650 33.70 21.40 26.95
N SER A 651 33.48 20.08 26.81
CA SER A 651 34.41 19.06 27.29
C SER A 651 35.75 19.06 26.54
N ASP A 652 35.76 19.57 25.31
CA ASP A 652 36.99 19.86 24.54
C ASP A 652 37.72 21.16 24.96
N THR A 653 37.29 21.83 26.04
CA THR A 653 37.97 23.02 26.59
C THR A 653 38.70 22.70 27.90
N THR A 654 39.55 23.62 28.38
CA THR A 654 40.21 23.49 29.68
C THR A 654 39.23 23.74 30.82
N LEU A 655 38.52 22.69 31.24
CA LEU A 655 37.62 22.68 32.39
C LEU A 655 38.36 22.38 33.70
N GLU A 656 37.89 22.94 34.81
CA GLU A 656 38.25 22.44 36.15
C GLU A 656 37.56 21.09 36.41
N ARG A 657 38.09 20.26 37.32
CA ARG A 657 37.59 18.88 37.52
C ARG A 657 36.10 18.82 37.85
N GLU A 658 35.64 19.67 38.77
CA GLU A 658 34.22 19.77 39.15
C GLU A 658 33.32 20.26 38.00
N GLN A 659 33.88 20.99 37.03
CA GLN A 659 33.18 21.39 35.79
C GLN A 659 33.14 20.25 34.76
N ALA A 660 34.23 19.48 34.63
CA ALA A 660 34.28 18.30 33.77
C ALA A 660 33.28 17.23 34.23
N ASP A 661 33.27 16.92 35.52
CA ASP A 661 32.33 15.98 36.15
C ASP A 661 30.86 16.41 35.89
N LEU A 662 30.57 17.72 35.95
CA LEU A 662 29.24 18.29 35.65
C LEU A 662 28.88 18.24 34.16
N VAL A 663 29.83 18.48 33.25
CA VAL A 663 29.62 18.41 31.79
C VAL A 663 29.38 16.97 31.35
N GLU A 664 30.15 16.02 31.86
CA GLU A 664 29.99 14.58 31.59
C GLU A 664 28.63 14.06 32.09
N ALA A 665 28.25 14.38 33.33
CA ALA A 665 26.93 14.04 33.87
C ALA A 665 25.79 14.66 33.05
N SER A 666 25.95 15.90 32.57
CA SER A 666 24.95 16.58 31.73
C SER A 666 24.85 15.97 30.33
N MET A 667 25.98 15.55 29.72
CA MET A 667 25.99 14.80 28.45
C MET A 667 25.30 13.44 28.61
N GLY A 668 25.59 12.71 29.68
CA GLY A 668 24.93 11.44 30.00
C GLY A 668 23.42 11.59 30.16
N ALA A 669 22.97 12.61 30.90
CA ALA A 669 21.55 12.92 31.03
C ALA A 669 20.89 13.29 29.69
N GLY A 670 21.55 14.11 28.86
CA GLY A 670 21.05 14.51 27.54
C GLY A 670 20.91 13.33 26.57
N LYS A 671 21.96 12.51 26.44
CA LYS A 671 21.95 11.30 25.59
C LYS A 671 20.94 10.26 26.09
N GLY A 672 20.80 10.11 27.41
CA GLY A 672 19.74 9.30 28.02
C GLY A 672 18.33 9.79 27.64
N LEU A 673 18.08 11.10 27.69
CA LEU A 673 16.78 11.68 27.32
C LEU A 673 16.47 11.54 25.82
N LEU A 674 17.47 11.65 24.93
CA LEU A 674 17.30 11.29 23.51
C LEU A 674 16.88 9.83 23.34
N GLY A 675 17.51 8.90 24.07
CA GLY A 675 17.11 7.49 24.07
C GLY A 675 15.68 7.25 24.57
N VAL A 676 15.20 8.03 25.54
CA VAL A 676 13.79 8.00 25.99
C VAL A 676 12.84 8.48 24.89
N ILE A 677 13.18 9.58 24.21
CA ILE A 677 12.38 10.15 23.12
C ILE A 677 12.33 9.20 21.91
N GLY A 678 13.46 8.57 21.56
CA GLY A 678 13.55 7.56 20.51
C GLY A 678 12.70 6.33 20.81
N ASN A 679 12.89 5.71 21.97
CA ASN A 679 12.10 4.54 22.40
C ASN A 679 10.60 4.82 22.47
N THR A 680 10.18 6.05 22.83
CA THR A 680 8.76 6.44 22.83
C THR A 680 8.19 6.54 21.41
N LEU A 681 8.98 7.00 20.45
CA LEU A 681 8.59 7.08 19.03
C LEU A 681 8.58 5.69 18.36
N ASP A 682 9.59 4.86 18.60
CA ASP A 682 9.63 3.47 18.12
C ASP A 682 8.41 2.69 18.64
N PHE A 683 8.10 2.79 19.94
CA PHE A 683 6.89 2.20 20.52
C PHE A 683 5.59 2.73 19.87
N SER A 684 5.52 4.02 19.54
CA SER A 684 4.34 4.62 18.90
C SER A 684 4.13 4.14 17.45
N LYS A 685 5.21 3.92 16.70
CA LYS A 685 5.16 3.29 15.36
C LYS A 685 4.77 1.82 15.45
N ILE A 686 5.23 1.13 16.50
CA ILE A 686 4.91 -0.27 16.80
C ILE A 686 3.44 -0.45 17.20
N GLU A 687 2.83 0.48 17.95
CA GLU A 687 1.37 0.47 18.23
C GLU A 687 0.50 0.74 16.98
N ALA A 688 1.09 1.32 15.92
CA ALA A 688 0.39 1.67 14.68
C ALA A 688 0.63 0.66 13.53
N ASP A 689 1.43 -0.38 13.76
CA ASP A 689 1.97 -1.29 12.73
C ASP A 689 2.67 -0.55 11.55
N GLU A 690 3.29 0.60 11.85
CA GLU A 690 4.02 1.47 10.88
C GLU A 690 5.53 1.16 10.80
N LEU A 691 6.05 0.20 11.58
CA LEU A 691 7.48 -0.12 11.63
C LEU A 691 7.85 -1.22 10.62
N MET A 692 8.44 -0.82 9.49
CA MET A 692 9.09 -1.73 8.54
C MET A 692 10.50 -2.11 9.00
N LEU A 693 10.90 -3.36 8.78
CA LEU A 693 12.27 -3.85 8.98
C LEU A 693 13.14 -3.63 7.72
N ASP A 694 14.41 -3.31 7.91
CA ASP A 694 15.39 -3.17 6.83
C ASP A 694 16.25 -4.45 6.70
N MET A 695 15.96 -5.27 5.69
CA MET A 695 16.44 -6.66 5.62
C MET A 695 17.77 -6.77 4.86
N ILE A 696 18.89 -6.64 5.59
CA ILE A 696 20.25 -6.56 5.03
C ILE A 696 21.09 -7.84 5.25
N GLU A 697 22.13 -8.05 4.43
CA GLU A 697 23.14 -9.10 4.66
C GLU A 697 24.18 -8.68 5.70
N PHE A 698 24.30 -9.41 6.81
CA PHE A 698 25.34 -9.17 7.82
C PHE A 698 25.82 -10.47 8.52
N ASP A 699 26.91 -10.36 9.30
CA ASP A 699 27.49 -11.43 10.12
C ASP A 699 26.97 -11.36 11.58
N PRO A 700 26.16 -12.33 12.05
CA PRO A 700 25.61 -12.34 13.40
C PRO A 700 26.65 -12.39 14.53
N GLY A 701 27.79 -13.07 14.32
CA GLY A 701 28.86 -13.12 15.31
C GLY A 701 29.49 -11.74 15.49
N THR A 702 29.82 -11.09 14.38
CA THR A 702 30.37 -9.73 14.35
C THR A 702 29.40 -8.72 14.99
N MET A 703 28.09 -8.82 14.73
CA MET A 703 27.07 -7.98 15.38
C MET A 703 27.13 -8.11 16.92
N VAL A 704 27.21 -9.33 17.45
CA VAL A 704 27.22 -9.56 18.91
C VAL A 704 28.54 -9.12 19.55
N GLU A 705 29.67 -9.33 18.88
CA GLU A 705 30.98 -8.81 19.32
C GLU A 705 31.00 -7.27 19.36
N ASN A 706 30.41 -6.61 18.36
CA ASN A 706 30.26 -5.16 18.34
C ASN A 706 29.46 -4.66 19.56
N VAL A 707 28.35 -5.31 19.92
CA VAL A 707 27.57 -4.94 21.13
C VAL A 707 28.39 -5.17 22.41
N GLN A 708 29.12 -6.29 22.52
CA GLN A 708 29.98 -6.55 23.69
C GLN A 708 31.04 -5.45 23.86
N SER A 709 31.61 -4.94 22.77
CA SER A 709 32.63 -3.88 22.83
C SER A 709 32.09 -2.57 23.42
N ILE A 710 30.87 -2.16 23.02
CA ILE A 710 30.20 -0.93 23.48
C ILE A 710 29.95 -0.96 24.98
N PHE A 711 29.49 -2.10 25.51
CA PHE A 711 29.13 -2.25 26.92
C PHE A 711 30.31 -2.63 27.85
N SER A 712 31.47 -2.98 27.29
CA SER A 712 32.64 -3.41 28.07
C SER A 712 33.14 -2.34 29.07
N GLY A 713 33.15 -1.06 28.68
CA GLY A 713 33.58 0.04 29.57
C GLY A 713 32.67 0.19 30.78
N ALA A 714 31.38 0.42 30.56
CA ALA A 714 30.38 0.59 31.61
C ALA A 714 30.25 -0.63 32.55
N ALA A 715 30.53 -1.84 32.05
CA ALA A 715 30.65 -3.03 32.87
C ALA A 715 31.93 -3.03 33.72
N GLN A 716 33.08 -2.67 33.12
CA GLN A 716 34.36 -2.59 33.82
C GLN A 716 34.36 -1.53 34.94
N ASP A 717 33.67 -0.40 34.76
CA ASP A 717 33.48 0.63 35.79
C ASP A 717 32.70 0.12 37.01
N LYS A 718 31.77 -0.82 36.81
CA LYS A 718 31.10 -1.59 37.88
C LYS A 718 31.93 -2.79 38.40
N GLY A 719 33.05 -3.14 37.78
CA GLY A 719 33.80 -4.37 38.07
C GLY A 719 33.15 -5.67 37.58
N LEU A 720 32.24 -5.57 36.61
CA LEU A 720 31.59 -6.72 35.96
C LEU A 720 32.42 -7.24 34.78
N THR A 721 32.29 -8.53 34.47
CA THR A 721 32.88 -9.14 33.26
C THR A 721 31.79 -9.43 32.22
N VAL A 722 31.88 -8.88 31.01
CA VAL A 722 30.99 -9.22 29.88
C VAL A 722 31.72 -10.12 28.90
N THR A 723 31.18 -11.31 28.64
CA THR A 723 31.77 -12.31 27.73
C THR A 723 30.79 -12.73 26.63
N THR A 724 31.26 -12.86 25.40
CA THR A 724 30.49 -13.41 24.27
C THR A 724 30.80 -14.89 24.08
N VAL A 725 29.78 -15.67 23.71
CA VAL A 725 29.88 -17.06 23.24
C VAL A 725 29.13 -17.18 21.91
N VAL A 726 29.78 -17.68 20.87
CA VAL A 726 29.17 -17.92 19.55
C VAL A 726 29.33 -19.40 19.19
N ASP A 727 28.23 -20.07 18.86
CA ASP A 727 28.21 -21.47 18.42
C ASP A 727 28.83 -21.62 17.01
N ALA A 728 29.56 -22.70 16.78
CA ALA A 728 30.15 -23.02 15.48
C ALA A 728 29.11 -23.30 14.37
N LEU A 729 27.84 -23.55 14.74
CA LEU A 729 26.72 -23.70 13.82
C LEU A 729 26.12 -22.37 13.34
N VAL A 730 26.54 -21.23 13.90
CA VAL A 730 26.07 -19.90 13.48
C VAL A 730 26.47 -19.62 12.02
N PRO A 731 25.54 -19.22 11.14
CA PRO A 731 25.88 -18.82 9.78
C PRO A 731 26.73 -17.55 9.77
N ARG A 732 27.66 -17.46 8.83
CA ARG A 732 28.49 -16.26 8.61
C ARG A 732 27.76 -15.10 7.98
N LYS A 733 26.70 -15.39 7.21
CA LYS A 733 25.83 -14.36 6.64
C LYS A 733 24.37 -14.79 6.73
N VAL A 734 23.55 -13.90 7.25
CA VAL A 734 22.08 -14.02 7.30
C VAL A 734 21.44 -12.76 6.73
N ILE A 735 20.12 -12.80 6.48
CA ILE A 735 19.34 -11.62 6.10
C ILE A 735 18.38 -11.27 7.24
N ALA A 736 18.57 -10.13 7.90
CA ALA A 736 17.68 -9.58 8.92
C ALA A 736 18.01 -8.09 9.17
N ASP A 737 17.26 -7.41 10.04
CA ASP A 737 17.55 -6.02 10.43
C ASP A 737 18.59 -5.98 11.55
N GLU A 738 19.87 -5.80 11.18
CA GLU A 738 20.97 -5.73 12.13
C GLU A 738 20.76 -4.60 13.16
N LEU A 739 20.22 -3.45 12.75
CA LEU A 739 20.06 -2.30 13.63
C LEU A 739 19.04 -2.59 14.74
N ARG A 740 17.93 -3.24 14.41
CA ARG A 740 16.90 -3.65 15.38
C ARG A 740 17.32 -4.83 16.24
N LEU A 741 18.05 -5.80 15.69
CA LEU A 741 18.62 -6.89 16.49
C LEU A 741 19.72 -6.37 17.45
N ARG A 742 20.53 -5.40 17.02
CA ARG A 742 21.49 -4.67 17.88
C ARG A 742 20.76 -3.89 18.99
N GLN A 743 19.62 -3.27 18.70
CA GLN A 743 18.75 -2.59 19.68
C GLN A 743 18.17 -3.57 20.72
N VAL A 744 17.77 -4.78 20.31
CA VAL A 744 17.33 -5.86 21.23
C VAL A 744 18.46 -6.24 22.19
N ILE A 745 19.64 -6.61 21.67
CA ILE A 745 20.77 -7.05 22.51
C ILE A 745 21.20 -5.92 23.47
N ALA A 746 21.28 -4.68 22.98
CA ALA A 746 21.65 -3.52 23.79
C ALA A 746 20.66 -3.26 24.95
N ASN A 747 19.36 -3.41 24.72
CA ASN A 747 18.35 -3.29 25.76
C ASN A 747 18.48 -4.40 26.84
N LEU A 748 18.80 -5.63 26.43
CA LEU A 748 19.01 -6.75 27.38
C LEU A 748 20.30 -6.57 28.18
N VAL A 749 21.44 -6.35 27.52
CA VAL A 749 22.75 -6.17 28.17
C VAL A 749 22.76 -4.94 29.08
N GLY A 750 22.14 -3.83 28.67
CA GLY A 750 21.98 -2.64 29.48
C GLY A 750 21.18 -2.89 30.76
N ASN A 751 20.13 -3.72 30.71
CA ASN A 751 19.39 -4.15 31.90
C ASN A 751 20.25 -5.06 32.80
N SER A 752 20.96 -6.03 32.25
CA SER A 752 21.83 -6.92 33.05
C SER A 752 22.97 -6.16 33.76
N ILE A 753 23.63 -5.20 33.10
CA ILE A 753 24.64 -4.32 33.74
C ILE A 753 24.01 -3.47 34.85
N LYS A 754 22.79 -2.98 34.61
CA LYS A 754 22.04 -2.17 35.58
C LYS A 754 21.68 -2.97 36.84
N PHE A 755 21.24 -4.23 36.71
CA PHE A 755 20.75 -5.07 37.81
C PHE A 755 21.77 -6.09 38.38
N THR A 756 22.99 -6.12 37.87
CA THR A 756 24.12 -6.85 38.47
C THR A 756 25.08 -5.87 39.14
N ASP A 757 25.45 -6.12 40.40
CA ASP A 757 26.41 -5.30 41.16
C ASP A 757 27.79 -5.96 41.31
N SER A 758 27.90 -7.27 41.11
CA SER A 758 29.17 -7.98 40.99
C SER A 758 28.98 -9.30 40.25
N GLY A 759 30.00 -9.76 39.51
CA GLY A 759 29.97 -11.04 38.79
C GLY A 759 30.11 -10.86 37.27
N ARG A 760 29.30 -11.58 36.50
CA ARG A 760 29.44 -11.66 35.03
C ARG A 760 28.12 -11.55 34.28
N ILE A 761 28.24 -11.19 33.00
CA ILE A 761 27.18 -11.21 31.99
C ILE A 761 27.71 -11.99 30.79
N VAL A 762 26.92 -12.92 30.28
CA VAL A 762 27.25 -13.76 29.12
C VAL A 762 26.25 -13.47 28.01
N ILE A 763 26.75 -13.10 26.83
CA ILE A 763 25.94 -12.96 25.62
C ILE A 763 26.20 -14.21 24.78
N SER A 764 25.20 -15.06 24.63
CA SER A 764 25.32 -16.33 23.89
C SER A 764 24.53 -16.24 22.58
N LEU A 765 25.17 -16.57 21.46
CA LEU A 765 24.54 -16.69 20.15
C LEU A 765 24.69 -18.13 19.65
N SER A 766 23.59 -18.81 19.40
CA SER A 766 23.56 -20.13 18.76
C SER A 766 22.59 -20.18 17.59
N ALA A 767 22.69 -21.22 16.77
CA ALA A 767 21.85 -21.39 15.60
C ALA A 767 21.45 -22.85 15.38
N GLN A 768 20.16 -23.08 15.07
CA GLN A 768 19.65 -24.37 14.64
C GLN A 768 19.25 -24.29 13.16
N ARG A 769 19.80 -25.20 12.33
CA ARG A 769 19.40 -25.31 10.92
C ARG A 769 17.98 -25.85 10.80
N ILE A 770 17.07 -25.05 10.25
CA ILE A 770 15.67 -25.42 10.02
C ILE A 770 15.56 -26.18 8.69
N ASN A 771 16.18 -25.62 7.64
CA ASN A 771 16.27 -26.19 6.31
C ASN A 771 17.51 -25.61 5.58
N ASP A 772 17.67 -25.90 4.28
CA ASP A 772 18.86 -25.48 3.53
C ASP A 772 18.97 -23.97 3.27
N GLY A 773 17.89 -23.20 3.49
CA GLY A 773 17.86 -21.75 3.31
C GLY A 773 17.53 -20.92 4.56
N ARG A 774 17.21 -21.54 5.71
CA ARG A 774 16.89 -20.83 6.97
C ARG A 774 17.50 -21.49 8.21
N ALA A 775 17.91 -20.65 9.16
CA ALA A 775 18.30 -21.00 10.52
C ALA A 775 17.33 -20.35 11.53
N GLN A 776 17.12 -20.98 12.67
CA GLN A 776 16.65 -20.31 13.88
C GLN A 776 17.89 -19.75 14.56
N LEU A 777 18.00 -18.43 14.73
CA LEU A 777 18.99 -17.85 15.64
C LEU A 777 18.39 -17.80 17.05
N CYS A 778 19.23 -18.09 18.04
CA CYS A 778 18.91 -17.98 19.45
C CYS A 778 19.94 -17.07 20.12
N ILE A 779 19.47 -15.97 20.71
CA ILE A 779 20.28 -15.00 21.47
C ILE A 779 19.89 -15.12 22.94
N SER A 780 20.84 -15.47 23.80
CA SER A 780 20.68 -15.43 25.25
C SER A 780 21.52 -14.29 25.84
N VAL A 781 20.95 -13.55 26.80
CA VAL A 781 21.69 -12.66 27.69
C VAL A 781 21.49 -13.15 29.11
N ASP A 782 22.56 -13.71 29.68
CA ASP A 782 22.59 -14.35 30.99
C ASP A 782 23.41 -13.52 31.98
N ASP A 783 22.88 -13.21 33.16
CA ASP A 783 23.55 -12.43 34.19
C ASP A 783 23.58 -13.13 35.55
N THR A 784 24.44 -12.63 36.45
CA THR A 784 24.52 -13.07 37.85
C THR A 784 23.97 -12.01 38.82
N GLY A 785 22.94 -11.27 38.39
CA GLY A 785 22.35 -10.16 39.12
C GLY A 785 21.36 -10.55 40.21
N ILE A 786 20.51 -9.59 40.58
CA ILE A 786 19.50 -9.80 41.64
C ILE A 786 18.41 -10.84 41.27
N GLY A 787 18.20 -11.12 39.98
CA GLY A 787 17.07 -11.91 39.50
C GLY A 787 15.71 -11.26 39.81
N PHE A 788 14.62 -11.95 39.49
CA PHE A 788 13.26 -11.52 39.78
C PHE A 788 12.34 -12.71 40.07
N ASP A 789 11.13 -12.42 40.50
CA ASP A 789 10.09 -13.39 40.84
C ASP A 789 9.43 -13.99 39.56
N PRO A 790 9.48 -15.32 39.35
CA PRO A 790 8.92 -15.95 38.15
C PRO A 790 7.44 -15.67 37.91
N GLU A 791 6.62 -15.49 38.95
CA GLU A 791 5.18 -15.16 38.80
C GLU A 791 4.95 -13.76 38.18
N LYS A 792 6.01 -12.94 38.03
CA LYS A 792 5.94 -11.59 37.47
C LYS A 792 6.54 -11.46 36.07
N ALA A 793 7.07 -12.53 35.47
CA ALA A 793 7.72 -12.51 34.16
C ALA A 793 6.86 -11.84 33.07
N GLU A 794 5.57 -12.21 32.98
CA GLU A 794 4.60 -11.60 32.03
C GLU A 794 4.39 -10.09 32.21
N ASN A 795 4.71 -9.53 33.39
CA ASN A 795 4.53 -8.11 33.66
C ASN A 795 5.79 -7.28 33.34
N LEU A 796 6.94 -7.90 33.08
CA LEU A 796 8.18 -7.20 32.71
C LEU A 796 8.15 -6.67 31.27
N PHE A 797 7.38 -7.32 30.39
CA PHE A 797 7.26 -6.92 28.98
C PHE A 797 6.10 -5.94 28.72
N LYS A 798 5.20 -5.72 29.69
CA LYS A 798 4.07 -4.79 29.53
C LYS A 798 4.56 -3.32 29.51
N PRO A 799 3.96 -2.43 28.69
CA PRO A 799 4.39 -1.03 28.62
C PRO A 799 4.44 -0.36 29.99
N TYR A 800 5.57 0.28 30.31
CA TYR A 800 5.86 0.94 31.59
C TYR A 800 5.90 -0.01 32.81
N GLY A 801 6.01 -1.32 32.59
CA GLY A 801 6.12 -2.32 33.65
C GLY A 801 7.36 -2.13 34.54
N GLN A 802 7.16 -2.11 35.87
CA GLN A 802 8.23 -2.03 36.87
C GLN A 802 7.86 -2.86 38.11
N GLU A 803 8.80 -3.67 38.63
CA GLU A 803 8.49 -4.66 39.67
C GLU A 803 8.20 -4.04 41.06
N THR A 804 8.73 -2.84 41.38
CA THR A 804 8.40 -2.17 42.65
C THR A 804 8.73 -0.66 42.67
N SER A 805 7.95 0.10 43.45
CA SER A 805 8.17 1.52 43.71
C SER A 805 9.35 1.84 44.65
N ALA A 806 10.23 0.86 44.89
CA ALA A 806 11.51 0.99 45.59
C ALA A 806 12.68 0.92 44.59
N THR A 807 12.74 -0.13 43.76
CA THR A 807 13.70 -0.26 42.63
C THR A 807 13.62 0.93 41.67
N ALA A 808 12.41 1.45 41.42
CA ALA A 808 12.18 2.66 40.63
C ALA A 808 12.93 3.92 41.12
N ARG A 809 13.33 3.99 42.40
CA ARG A 809 14.07 5.15 42.98
C ARG A 809 15.59 4.99 42.93
N SER A 810 16.08 3.76 42.85
CA SER A 810 17.52 3.46 42.81
C SER A 810 18.05 3.27 41.40
N PHE A 811 17.21 2.78 40.48
CA PHE A 811 17.61 2.32 39.14
C PHE A 811 16.63 2.80 38.07
N GLY A 812 16.57 4.12 37.84
CA GLY A 812 15.62 4.78 36.94
C GLY A 812 15.60 4.24 35.49
N GLY A 813 14.44 4.32 34.84
CA GLY A 813 14.23 3.88 33.45
C GLY A 813 12.75 3.96 33.05
N THR A 814 12.46 3.86 31.75
CA THR A 814 11.10 4.04 31.20
C THR A 814 10.17 2.85 31.36
N GLY A 815 10.70 1.63 31.49
CA GLY A 815 9.90 0.40 31.40
C GLY A 815 9.40 0.09 29.97
N LEU A 816 10.00 0.68 28.93
CA LEU A 816 9.66 0.38 27.51
C LEU A 816 10.67 -0.55 26.82
N GLY A 817 11.92 -0.66 27.31
CA GLY A 817 12.99 -1.37 26.61
C GLY A 817 12.74 -2.87 26.39
N LEU A 818 12.08 -3.55 27.34
CA LEU A 818 11.69 -4.95 27.17
C LEU A 818 10.48 -5.11 26.24
N THR A 819 9.50 -4.22 26.31
CA THR A 819 8.34 -4.19 25.39
C THR A 819 8.78 -4.00 23.93
N ILE A 820 9.72 -3.07 23.70
CA ILE A 820 10.32 -2.84 22.38
C ILE A 820 11.13 -4.06 21.95
N ALA A 821 11.95 -4.64 22.84
CA ALA A 821 12.70 -5.85 22.54
C ALA A 821 11.80 -7.05 22.16
N GLN A 822 10.66 -7.23 22.84
CA GLN A 822 9.66 -8.22 22.45
C GLN A 822 9.12 -7.96 21.05
N ARG A 823 8.56 -6.78 20.77
CA ARG A 823 7.89 -6.57 19.49
C ARG A 823 8.84 -6.46 18.29
N LEU A 824 10.10 -6.05 18.50
CA LEU A 824 11.14 -6.17 17.47
C LEU A 824 11.47 -7.63 17.13
N ILE A 825 11.35 -8.56 18.09
CA ILE A 825 11.51 -10.00 17.86
C ILE A 825 10.24 -10.62 17.25
N GLU A 826 9.05 -10.19 17.65
CA GLU A 826 7.78 -10.58 16.99
C GLU A 826 7.76 -10.20 15.51
N LEU A 827 8.28 -9.01 15.16
CA LEU A 827 8.41 -8.57 13.76
C LEU A 827 9.42 -9.38 12.94
N HIS A 828 10.31 -10.13 13.59
CA HIS A 828 11.24 -11.09 12.97
C HIS A 828 10.68 -12.53 12.96
N ASP A 829 9.36 -12.73 13.03
CA ASP A 829 8.68 -14.03 13.18
C ASP A 829 9.17 -14.85 14.41
N GLY A 830 9.60 -14.17 15.48
CA GLY A 830 10.24 -14.78 16.66
C GLY A 830 9.48 -14.60 17.98
N GLU A 831 10.07 -15.17 19.05
CA GLU A 831 9.61 -15.02 20.44
C GLU A 831 10.77 -14.66 21.39
N ILE A 832 10.46 -13.97 22.49
CA ILE A 832 11.40 -13.73 23.59
C ILE A 832 10.83 -14.27 24.92
N ASN A 833 11.65 -15.04 25.63
CA ASN A 833 11.35 -15.61 26.93
C ASN A 833 12.33 -15.06 27.98
N CYS A 834 11.96 -15.13 29.26
CA CYS A 834 12.87 -14.84 30.36
C CYS A 834 12.73 -15.83 31.52
N TYR A 835 13.87 -16.14 32.14
CA TYR A 835 13.99 -17.09 33.25
C TYR A 835 14.87 -16.45 34.32
N ALA A 836 14.45 -16.49 35.58
CA ALA A 836 15.23 -15.93 36.69
C ALA A 836 14.97 -16.68 37.99
N GLU A 837 15.92 -16.57 38.92
CA GLU A 837 15.72 -16.94 40.32
C GLU A 837 16.24 -15.81 41.22
N PRO A 838 15.48 -15.34 42.22
CA PRO A 838 15.93 -14.28 43.13
C PRO A 838 17.26 -14.62 43.81
N GLY A 839 18.25 -13.75 43.62
CA GLY A 839 19.62 -13.91 44.13
C GLY A 839 20.53 -14.83 43.30
N LYS A 840 20.12 -15.28 42.11
CA LYS A 840 20.96 -16.05 41.17
C LYS A 840 21.15 -15.40 39.80
N GLY A 841 20.40 -14.35 39.49
CA GLY A 841 20.43 -13.63 38.21
C GLY A 841 19.27 -13.95 37.28
N SER A 842 19.36 -13.44 36.06
CA SER A 842 18.37 -13.55 34.99
C SER A 842 18.97 -14.05 33.67
N SER A 843 18.15 -14.70 32.85
CA SER A 843 18.44 -15.18 31.51
C SER A 843 17.31 -14.73 30.59
N PHE A 844 17.65 -14.00 29.51
CA PHE A 844 16.70 -13.52 28.50
C PHE A 844 17.02 -14.18 27.16
N LEU A 845 16.12 -15.03 26.67
CA LEU A 845 16.31 -15.84 25.47
C LEU A 845 15.36 -15.38 24.36
N ALA A 846 15.89 -14.74 23.33
CA ALA A 846 15.17 -14.42 22.09
C ALA A 846 15.48 -15.47 21.02
N SER A 847 14.48 -15.96 20.30
CA SER A 847 14.68 -16.84 19.14
C SER A 847 13.84 -16.41 17.93
N PHE A 848 14.44 -16.42 16.75
CA PHE A 848 13.81 -15.93 15.52
C PHE A 848 14.39 -16.64 14.27
N PRO A 849 13.57 -16.90 13.23
CA PRO A 849 14.03 -17.50 11.99
C PRO A 849 14.66 -16.44 11.05
N VAL A 850 15.81 -16.78 10.44
CA VAL A 850 16.48 -15.94 9.43
C VAL A 850 16.80 -16.72 8.16
N PRO A 851 16.68 -16.12 6.96
CA PRO A 851 17.34 -16.58 5.74
C PRO A 851 18.86 -16.64 5.91
N VAL A 852 19.49 -17.67 5.34
CA VAL A 852 20.95 -17.86 5.38
C VAL A 852 21.56 -17.68 3.99
N VAL A 853 22.62 -16.88 3.93
CA VAL A 853 23.41 -16.63 2.72
C VAL A 853 24.71 -17.45 2.71
N GLU A 854 25.45 -17.45 3.83
CA GLU A 854 26.69 -18.23 3.99
C GLU A 854 26.65 -19.02 5.30
N TRP A 855 26.64 -20.35 5.20
CA TRP A 855 26.93 -21.24 6.34
C TRP A 855 28.43 -21.25 6.62
N GLY A 856 28.83 -21.34 7.90
CA GLY A 856 30.21 -21.63 8.27
C GLY A 856 30.71 -22.97 7.71
N ALA A 857 32.03 -23.15 7.61
CA ALA A 857 32.62 -24.39 7.12
C ALA A 857 32.30 -25.57 8.05
N THR A 858 31.52 -26.54 7.55
CA THR A 858 30.91 -27.61 8.37
C THR A 858 31.82 -28.81 8.67
N ASP A 859 32.96 -28.93 8.00
CA ASP A 859 33.73 -30.17 7.96
C ASP A 859 34.98 -30.10 8.84
N VAL A 860 34.94 -30.75 10.01
CA VAL A 860 36.15 -31.03 10.79
C VAL A 860 37.03 -31.98 9.97
N ARG A 861 38.19 -31.50 9.48
CA ARG A 861 39.13 -32.36 8.75
C ARG A 861 39.66 -33.47 9.66
N PRO A 862 39.80 -34.73 9.19
CA PRO A 862 40.31 -35.83 10.00
C PRO A 862 41.70 -35.54 10.56
N MET A 863 41.91 -35.81 11.85
CA MET A 863 43.14 -35.53 12.62
C MET A 863 43.84 -36.82 13.07
N ALA A 864 43.71 -37.89 12.28
CA ALA A 864 44.17 -39.24 12.63
C ALA A 864 45.70 -39.38 12.74
N ASP A 865 46.45 -38.37 12.30
CA ASP A 865 47.89 -38.21 12.35
C ASP A 865 48.36 -37.30 13.51
N GLN A 866 47.45 -36.75 14.32
CA GLN A 866 47.74 -35.75 15.35
C GLN A 866 47.67 -36.31 16.78
N ASN A 867 48.60 -35.85 17.62
CA ASN A 867 48.56 -35.85 19.08
C ASN A 867 48.40 -34.40 19.55
N VAL A 868 47.19 -34.02 19.98
CA VAL A 868 46.89 -32.66 20.45
C VAL A 868 47.01 -32.61 21.98
N THR A 869 47.88 -31.75 22.48
CA THR A 869 48.02 -31.47 23.91
C THR A 869 47.36 -30.14 24.23
N LEU A 870 46.44 -30.14 25.19
CA LEU A 870 45.71 -28.95 25.66
C LEU A 870 46.29 -28.50 26.99
N LEU A 871 46.74 -27.24 27.10
CA LEU A 871 47.26 -26.63 28.32
C LEU A 871 46.36 -25.46 28.76
N PHE A 872 45.36 -25.75 29.60
CA PHE A 872 44.34 -24.79 30.03
C PHE A 872 43.99 -24.95 31.52
N PRO A 873 43.62 -23.86 32.22
CA PRO A 873 43.04 -23.94 33.57
C PRO A 873 41.75 -24.77 33.60
N ALA A 874 41.39 -25.28 34.78
CA ALA A 874 40.11 -25.95 34.99
C ALA A 874 38.94 -24.98 34.67
N GLY A 875 38.06 -25.36 33.73
CA GLY A 875 36.99 -24.51 33.21
C GLY A 875 37.40 -23.51 32.11
N GLY A 876 38.65 -23.53 31.64
CA GLY A 876 39.16 -22.67 30.57
C GLY A 876 38.87 -23.14 29.13
N LEU A 877 38.21 -24.30 28.99
CA LEU A 877 37.80 -24.95 27.73
C LEU A 877 36.30 -25.32 27.82
N PRO A 878 35.54 -25.21 26.71
CA PRO A 878 34.22 -25.84 26.60
C PRO A 878 34.30 -27.37 26.64
N ASP A 879 33.31 -28.02 27.25
CA ASP A 879 33.29 -29.47 27.53
C ASP A 879 33.24 -30.35 26.26
N ASP A 880 32.77 -29.82 25.13
CA ASP A 880 32.61 -30.52 23.85
C ASP A 880 33.91 -30.64 23.04
N VAL A 881 34.92 -29.79 23.31
CA VAL A 881 36.14 -29.70 22.50
C VAL A 881 36.95 -31.00 22.53
N ILE A 882 37.13 -31.60 23.72
CA ILE A 882 37.90 -32.84 23.87
C ILE A 882 37.20 -34.03 23.17
N PRO A 883 35.90 -34.31 23.41
CA PRO A 883 35.15 -35.32 22.65
C PRO A 883 35.20 -35.10 21.14
N SER A 884 35.04 -33.86 20.67
CA SER A 884 34.97 -33.54 19.23
C SER A 884 36.32 -33.73 18.51
N LEU A 885 37.44 -33.36 19.15
CA LEU A 885 38.78 -33.65 18.63
C LEU A 885 39.09 -35.15 18.61
N GLN A 886 38.64 -35.89 19.63
CA GLN A 886 38.77 -37.36 19.65
C GLN A 886 37.92 -38.03 18.56
N ALA A 887 36.70 -37.53 18.30
CA ALA A 887 35.85 -37.98 17.20
C ALA A 887 36.46 -37.71 15.82
N ALA A 888 37.24 -36.63 15.68
CA ALA A 888 38.04 -36.35 14.48
C ALA A 888 39.28 -37.26 14.32
N GLY A 889 39.59 -38.11 15.31
CA GLY A 889 40.70 -39.08 15.27
C GLY A 889 42.00 -38.63 15.95
N ALA A 890 42.04 -37.43 16.51
CA ALA A 890 43.19 -36.96 17.29
C ALA A 890 43.32 -37.73 18.61
N VAL A 891 44.55 -38.02 19.03
CA VAL A 891 44.81 -38.41 20.42
C VAL A 891 44.95 -37.11 21.22
N VAL A 892 44.05 -36.90 22.19
CA VAL A 892 43.97 -35.65 22.95
C VAL A 892 44.48 -35.87 24.37
N HIS A 893 45.53 -35.15 24.76
CA HIS A 893 46.05 -35.09 26.12
C HIS A 893 45.61 -33.77 26.77
N ASN A 894 45.07 -33.81 28.00
CA ASN A 894 44.69 -32.61 28.75
C ASN A 894 45.67 -32.40 29.91
N ALA A 895 46.29 -31.21 29.97
CA ALA A 895 47.23 -30.79 30.98
C ALA A 895 46.74 -29.50 31.63
N THR A 896 46.66 -29.48 32.97
CA THR A 896 46.24 -28.30 33.74
C THR A 896 47.41 -27.51 34.34
N GLN A 897 48.64 -28.01 34.18
CA GLN A 897 49.90 -27.42 34.67
C GLN A 897 51.06 -27.78 33.72
N VAL A 898 52.11 -26.95 33.68
CA VAL A 898 53.21 -27.08 32.69
C VAL A 898 54.06 -28.34 32.93
N GLU A 899 54.20 -28.77 34.18
CA GLU A 899 54.95 -29.97 34.58
C GLU A 899 54.35 -31.26 33.98
N ALA A 900 53.04 -31.26 33.69
CA ALA A 900 52.33 -32.37 33.06
C ALA A 900 52.67 -32.55 31.57
N LEU A 901 53.42 -31.63 30.95
CA LEU A 901 53.95 -31.81 29.59
C LEU A 901 55.13 -32.79 29.55
N LEU A 902 55.93 -32.90 30.62
CA LEU A 902 57.16 -33.72 30.63
C LEU A 902 56.90 -35.23 30.38
N PRO A 903 55.86 -35.86 30.96
CA PRO A 903 55.50 -37.24 30.62
C PRO A 903 55.11 -37.40 29.15
N ILE A 904 54.27 -36.49 28.62
CA ILE A 904 53.75 -36.53 27.24
C ILE A 904 54.90 -36.42 26.23
N LEU A 905 55.86 -35.53 26.49
CA LEU A 905 57.06 -35.38 25.66
C LEU A 905 57.96 -36.63 25.66
N SER A 906 57.89 -37.48 26.68
CA SER A 906 58.65 -38.74 26.78
C SER A 906 58.03 -39.91 26.01
N GLU A 907 56.75 -39.82 25.62
CA GLU A 907 56.07 -40.87 24.86
C GLU A 907 56.52 -40.89 23.40
N ARG A 908 57.03 -42.05 22.93
CA ARG A 908 57.34 -42.25 21.51
C ARG A 908 56.06 -42.39 20.71
N THR A 909 55.88 -41.48 19.75
CA THR A 909 54.77 -41.46 18.79
C THR A 909 55.29 -41.22 17.38
N GLU A 910 54.56 -41.70 16.38
CA GLU A 910 54.78 -41.40 14.94
C GLU A 910 53.80 -40.33 14.42
N ARG A 911 52.93 -39.81 15.31
CA ARG A 911 51.98 -38.72 15.05
C ARG A 911 52.60 -37.37 15.32
N GLN A 912 52.19 -36.34 14.57
CA GLN A 912 52.59 -34.95 14.84
C GLN A 912 52.05 -34.49 16.19
N ARG A 913 52.89 -33.81 16.96
CA ARG A 913 52.57 -33.27 18.28
C ARG A 913 52.16 -31.80 18.13
N THR A 914 50.89 -31.51 18.37
CA THR A 914 50.39 -30.12 18.41
C THR A 914 50.13 -29.71 19.87
N LEU A 915 50.70 -28.59 20.32
CA LEU A 915 50.36 -27.95 21.60
C LEU A 915 49.34 -26.81 21.37
N LEU A 916 48.28 -26.78 22.17
CA LEU A 916 47.30 -25.70 22.22
C LEU A 916 47.19 -25.20 23.67
N LEU A 917 47.39 -23.91 23.90
CA LEU A 917 47.55 -23.35 25.25
C LEU A 917 46.88 -21.97 25.42
N ASP A 918 46.47 -21.62 26.65
CA ASP A 918 46.04 -20.24 26.97
C ASP A 918 47.22 -19.40 27.47
N TRP A 919 47.79 -18.57 26.59
CA TRP A 919 48.99 -17.77 26.91
C TRP A 919 48.73 -16.72 28.00
N LYS A 920 47.49 -16.25 28.17
CA LYS A 920 47.14 -15.28 29.24
C LYS A 920 46.97 -15.95 30.60
N ALA A 921 46.85 -17.28 30.65
CA ALA A 921 46.68 -18.03 31.89
C ALA A 921 47.99 -18.52 32.52
N LEU A 922 49.12 -18.41 31.80
CA LEU A 922 50.45 -18.79 32.27
C LEU A 922 51.18 -17.58 32.86
N ASP A 923 51.88 -17.78 33.97
CA ASP A 923 52.81 -16.77 34.52
C ASP A 923 54.14 -16.71 33.72
N PRO A 924 55.03 -15.71 33.94
CA PRO A 924 56.26 -15.58 33.18
C PRO A 924 57.25 -16.75 33.30
N GLU A 925 57.34 -17.41 34.46
CA GLU A 925 58.22 -18.58 34.63
C GLU A 925 57.64 -19.78 33.87
N GLN A 926 56.31 -19.93 33.87
CA GLN A 926 55.59 -20.91 33.07
C GLN A 926 55.69 -20.64 31.56
N GLN A 927 55.67 -19.38 31.12
CA GLN A 927 55.89 -18.99 29.72
C GLN A 927 57.31 -19.36 29.25
N ASP A 928 58.34 -19.07 30.04
CA ASP A 928 59.72 -19.49 29.75
C ASP A 928 59.88 -21.02 29.75
N MET A 929 59.20 -21.74 30.65
CA MET A 929 59.18 -23.21 30.66
C MET A 929 58.50 -23.80 29.41
N VAL A 930 57.37 -23.22 28.97
CA VAL A 930 56.69 -23.61 27.72
C VAL A 930 57.58 -23.32 26.51
N ALA A 931 58.23 -22.17 26.43
CA ALA A 931 59.17 -21.84 25.36
C ALA A 931 60.39 -22.79 25.31
N CYS A 932 60.84 -23.31 26.45
CA CYS A 932 61.84 -24.37 26.49
C CYS A 932 61.29 -25.73 25.99
N ALA A 933 60.04 -26.06 26.36
CA ALA A 933 59.36 -27.31 25.98
C ALA A 933 58.90 -27.35 24.51
N ASP A 934 58.76 -26.18 23.86
CA ASP A 934 58.29 -26.00 22.47
C ASP A 934 59.08 -26.87 21.48
N ASN A 935 60.39 -27.01 21.70
CA ASN A 935 61.32 -27.89 20.96
C ASN A 935 60.92 -29.39 20.92
N GLY A 936 59.89 -29.80 21.66
CA GLY A 936 59.34 -31.15 21.69
C GLY A 936 58.00 -31.34 20.95
N PHE A 937 57.45 -30.28 20.34
CA PHE A 937 56.22 -30.27 19.56
C PHE A 937 56.49 -29.90 18.09
N ASP A 938 55.64 -30.35 17.17
CA ASP A 938 55.72 -30.03 15.74
C ASP A 938 54.98 -28.74 15.38
N GLN A 939 53.97 -28.36 16.17
CA GLN A 939 53.23 -27.10 16.06
C GLN A 939 52.75 -26.62 17.44
N THR A 940 52.84 -25.32 17.71
CA THR A 940 52.31 -24.71 18.94
C THR A 940 51.37 -23.55 18.63
N PHE A 941 50.22 -23.52 19.31
CA PHE A 941 49.15 -22.52 19.13
C PHE A 941 48.74 -21.90 20.47
N ALA A 942 48.82 -20.57 20.56
CA ALA A 942 48.28 -19.79 21.68
C ALA A 942 46.84 -19.34 21.38
N ALA A 943 45.90 -19.76 22.23
CA ALA A 943 44.49 -19.40 22.18
C ALA A 943 44.24 -18.01 22.80
N THR A 944 43.54 -17.13 22.08
CA THR A 944 43.36 -15.73 22.48
C THR A 944 41.93 -15.25 22.24
N THR A 945 41.37 -14.50 23.20
CA THR A 945 40.04 -13.88 23.09
C THR A 945 40.08 -12.60 22.25
N ASN A 946 41.09 -11.77 22.46
CA ASN A 946 41.45 -10.65 21.59
C ASN A 946 42.91 -10.25 21.87
N CYS A 947 43.66 -9.89 20.84
CA CYS A 947 45.08 -9.56 20.91
C CYS A 947 45.29 -8.07 21.20
N ASN A 948 45.66 -7.72 22.42
CA ASN A 948 46.34 -6.44 22.66
C ASN A 948 47.75 -6.51 22.02
N PRO A 949 48.24 -5.46 21.32
CA PRO A 949 49.56 -5.47 20.68
C PRO A 949 50.73 -5.79 21.63
N ASN A 950 50.62 -5.49 22.93
CA ASN A 950 51.64 -5.90 23.91
C ASN A 950 51.70 -7.42 24.11
N GLY A 951 50.55 -8.09 24.20
CA GLY A 951 50.50 -9.56 24.28
C GLY A 951 50.96 -10.23 22.97
N ARG A 952 50.63 -9.61 21.84
CA ARG A 952 51.09 -10.06 20.51
C ARG A 952 52.62 -9.94 20.38
N ARG A 953 53.23 -8.87 20.90
CA ARG A 953 54.70 -8.72 21.00
C ARG A 953 55.36 -9.76 21.92
N GLN A 954 54.75 -10.10 23.05
CA GLN A 954 55.29 -11.14 23.95
C GLN A 954 55.28 -12.54 23.32
N ALA A 955 54.19 -12.92 22.64
CA ALA A 955 54.13 -14.19 21.91
C ALA A 955 55.12 -14.22 20.73
N LEU A 956 55.21 -13.14 19.95
CA LEU A 956 56.10 -13.04 18.77
C LEU A 956 57.60 -12.91 19.10
N PHE A 957 57.99 -12.87 20.38
CA PHE A 957 59.41 -13.03 20.76
C PHE A 957 59.90 -14.48 20.62
N PHE A 958 58.98 -15.46 20.58
CA PHE A 958 59.26 -16.87 20.33
C PHE A 958 58.81 -17.22 18.91
N ASN A 959 59.77 -17.56 18.06
CA ASN A 959 59.66 -17.39 16.61
C ASN A 959 58.74 -18.40 15.88
N GLU A 960 58.09 -19.31 16.61
CA GLU A 960 57.36 -20.47 16.07
C GLU A 960 55.93 -20.64 16.62
N ILE A 961 55.53 -19.84 17.63
CA ILE A 961 54.18 -19.92 18.24
C ILE A 961 53.12 -19.24 17.34
N LYS A 962 52.11 -20.01 16.94
CA LYS A 962 50.97 -19.56 16.14
C LYS A 962 49.83 -19.04 17.03
N LEU A 963 48.88 -18.30 16.45
CA LEU A 963 47.71 -17.77 17.16
C LEU A 963 46.40 -18.41 16.67
N ILE A 964 45.45 -18.62 17.58
CA ILE A 964 44.09 -19.10 17.27
C ILE A 964 43.06 -18.35 18.13
N ALA A 965 41.94 -17.96 17.53
CA ALA A 965 40.87 -17.22 18.21
C ALA A 965 40.04 -18.14 19.13
N LYS A 966 39.51 -17.58 20.22
CA LYS A 966 38.39 -18.17 20.99
C LYS A 966 37.05 -17.65 20.43
N PRO A 967 35.91 -18.38 20.57
CA PRO A 967 35.77 -19.70 21.20
C PRO A 967 36.51 -20.81 20.45
N LEU A 968 37.07 -21.76 21.18
CA LEU A 968 37.77 -22.92 20.60
C LEU A 968 36.76 -24.01 20.26
N CYS A 969 36.84 -24.58 19.07
CA CYS A 969 36.02 -25.71 18.64
C CYS A 969 36.85 -26.67 17.76
N ALA A 970 36.38 -27.90 17.56
CA ALA A 970 37.12 -28.87 16.76
C ALA A 970 37.33 -28.42 15.29
N ILE A 971 36.42 -27.62 14.73
CA ILE A 971 36.53 -27.04 13.38
C ILE A 971 37.70 -26.06 13.29
N ASN A 972 37.81 -25.09 14.20
CA ASN A 972 38.84 -24.06 14.10
C ASN A 972 40.23 -24.57 14.51
N ILE A 973 40.31 -25.51 15.46
CA ILE A 973 41.54 -26.24 15.79
C ILE A 973 42.00 -27.08 14.59
N SER A 974 41.10 -27.87 13.98
CA SER A 974 41.45 -28.70 12.82
C SER A 974 41.88 -27.85 11.61
N HIS A 975 41.22 -26.72 11.35
CA HIS A 975 41.64 -25.79 10.28
C HIS A 975 43.01 -25.16 10.55
N ALA A 976 43.28 -24.72 11.79
CA ALA A 976 44.56 -24.09 12.15
C ALA A 976 45.75 -25.05 11.98
N ILE A 977 45.56 -26.34 12.29
CA ILE A 977 46.58 -27.40 12.15
C ILE A 977 46.83 -27.75 10.67
N HIS A 978 45.78 -27.74 9.84
CA HIS A 978 45.81 -28.19 8.43
C HIS A 978 46.06 -27.08 7.38
N GLY A 979 46.24 -25.81 7.77
CA GLY A 979 46.17 -24.70 6.80
C GLY A 979 47.07 -23.50 7.09
N ASN A 980 47.70 -22.95 6.03
CA ASN A 980 48.41 -21.67 6.02
C ASN A 980 47.49 -20.43 6.16
N GLU A 981 46.27 -20.60 6.70
CA GLU A 981 45.31 -19.50 6.88
C GLU A 981 45.71 -18.56 8.03
N ALA A 982 46.47 -19.06 9.03
CA ALA A 982 47.04 -18.23 10.09
C ALA A 982 47.82 -17.01 9.53
N THR A 983 48.53 -17.17 8.41
CA THR A 983 49.28 -16.08 7.76
C THR A 983 48.38 -15.09 7.00
N ARG A 984 47.16 -15.48 6.62
CA ARG A 984 46.17 -14.57 5.99
C ARG A 984 45.34 -13.82 7.03
N SER A 985 44.88 -14.51 8.07
CA SER A 985 44.16 -13.91 9.19
C SER A 985 45.05 -12.92 9.96
N ALA A 986 46.33 -13.26 10.18
CA ALA A 986 47.30 -12.33 10.79
C ALA A 986 47.45 -11.03 9.99
N ARG A 987 47.54 -11.10 8.65
CA ARG A 987 47.67 -9.91 7.79
C ARG A 987 46.45 -8.99 7.82
N ARG A 988 45.22 -9.54 7.85
CA ARG A 988 44.01 -8.71 8.06
C ARG A 988 44.00 -8.09 9.46
N ALA A 989 44.39 -8.85 10.49
CA ALA A 989 44.45 -8.38 11.87
C ALA A 989 45.63 -7.42 12.17
N ASP A 990 46.62 -7.28 11.28
CA ASP A 990 47.70 -6.28 11.40
C ASP A 990 47.24 -4.90 10.89
N GLN A 991 46.35 -4.85 9.88
CA GLN A 991 45.78 -3.58 9.40
C GLN A 991 44.76 -2.98 10.38
N ALA A 992 44.11 -3.81 11.20
CA ALA A 992 43.03 -3.40 12.11
C ALA A 992 43.49 -2.95 13.53
N GLN A 993 44.81 -2.80 13.79
CA GLN A 993 45.31 -2.58 15.17
C GLN A 993 46.39 -1.49 15.34
N SER A 994 46.53 -0.57 14.39
CA SER A 994 47.34 0.65 14.57
C SER A 994 46.48 1.84 15.04
N GLY A 995 46.27 1.95 16.36
CA GLY A 995 45.62 3.13 16.97
C GLY A 995 45.20 2.89 18.42
N GLN A 996 45.71 3.71 19.36
CA GLN A 996 45.19 3.76 20.74
C GLN A 996 44.26 4.96 20.92
N THR A 997 43.06 4.84 20.37
CA THR A 997 41.90 5.71 20.61
C THR A 997 40.65 4.92 20.15
N GLY A 998 39.44 5.34 20.54
CA GLY A 998 38.19 4.66 20.13
C GLY A 998 37.76 4.97 18.67
N TYR A 999 38.73 5.38 17.87
CA TYR A 999 38.67 5.98 16.54
C TYR A 999 40.13 6.11 16.07
N GLN A 1000 40.41 6.10 14.76
CA GLN A 1000 41.78 6.31 14.29
C GLN A 1000 42.09 7.80 14.19
N VAL A 1001 43.33 8.19 14.54
CA VAL A 1001 43.82 9.57 14.42
C VAL A 1001 44.83 9.62 13.27
N PHE A 1002 44.55 10.42 12.26
CA PHE A 1002 45.39 10.57 11.07
C PHE A 1002 46.66 11.37 11.39
N GLU A 1003 47.82 10.91 10.93
CA GLU A 1003 49.07 11.65 11.14
C GLU A 1003 49.16 12.90 10.24
N PRO A 1004 49.75 14.02 10.72
CA PRO A 1004 49.90 15.25 9.94
C PRO A 1004 50.61 15.03 8.61
N GLY A 1005 49.87 15.22 7.51
CA GLY A 1005 50.34 14.98 6.14
C GLY A 1005 49.81 13.71 5.47
N GLN A 1006 49.12 12.82 6.20
CA GLN A 1006 48.43 11.63 5.64
C GLN A 1006 46.89 11.71 5.76
N ALA A 1007 46.36 12.75 6.38
CA ALA A 1007 44.93 13.03 6.45
C ALA A 1007 44.32 13.34 5.06
N PRO A 1008 43.03 12.97 4.84
CA PRO A 1008 42.25 13.46 3.71
C PRO A 1008 41.98 14.97 3.89
N ARG A 1009 41.87 15.70 2.78
CA ARG A 1009 41.23 17.01 2.74
C ARG A 1009 39.72 16.80 2.73
N ILE A 1010 39.04 17.43 3.69
CA ILE A 1010 37.58 17.30 3.83
C ILE A 1010 36.91 18.66 3.61
N LEU A 1011 35.87 18.67 2.79
CA LEU A 1011 34.90 19.77 2.71
C LEU A 1011 33.63 19.35 3.47
N VAL A 1012 33.12 20.21 4.36
CA VAL A 1012 31.85 20.01 5.07
C VAL A 1012 30.83 21.04 4.59
N VAL A 1013 29.70 20.57 4.08
CA VAL A 1013 28.58 21.37 3.56
C VAL A 1013 27.38 21.20 4.49
N GLU A 1014 27.04 22.25 5.22
CA GLU A 1014 26.07 22.20 6.33
C GLU A 1014 25.54 23.62 6.59
N ASP A 1015 24.23 23.81 6.60
CA ASP A 1015 23.59 25.14 6.68
C ASP A 1015 23.59 25.76 8.08
N GLN A 1016 23.77 24.94 9.12
CA GLN A 1016 23.73 25.36 10.51
C GLN A 1016 25.13 25.56 11.10
N PRO A 1017 25.54 26.80 11.47
CA PRO A 1017 26.87 27.08 11.98
C PRO A 1017 27.26 26.31 13.26
N MET A 1018 26.28 25.85 14.04
CA MET A 1018 26.53 24.99 15.20
C MET A 1018 26.96 23.57 14.78
N ASN A 1019 26.33 23.01 13.76
CA ASN A 1019 26.63 21.66 13.26
C ASN A 1019 27.98 21.67 12.52
N GLN A 1020 28.26 22.72 11.73
CA GLN A 1020 29.59 22.98 11.18
C GLN A 1020 30.68 22.99 12.26
N LEU A 1021 30.43 23.70 13.37
CA LEU A 1021 31.37 23.81 14.49
C LEU A 1021 31.60 22.46 15.20
N VAL A 1022 30.56 21.64 15.35
CA VAL A 1022 30.68 20.26 15.88
C VAL A 1022 31.52 19.39 14.94
N LEU A 1023 31.15 19.29 13.67
CA LEU A 1023 31.86 18.48 12.67
C LEU A 1023 33.34 18.90 12.56
N LYS A 1024 33.62 20.21 12.50
CA LYS A 1024 35.00 20.72 12.45
C LYS A 1024 35.82 20.39 13.70
N ARG A 1025 35.21 20.27 14.88
CA ARG A 1025 35.93 19.79 16.08
C ARG A 1025 36.07 18.26 16.12
N GLN A 1026 35.04 17.51 15.73
CA GLN A 1026 35.11 16.05 15.61
C GLN A 1026 36.25 15.65 14.65
N LEU A 1027 36.30 16.23 13.44
CA LEU A 1027 37.38 16.00 12.47
C LEU A 1027 38.77 16.37 13.02
N ARG A 1028 38.89 17.49 13.74
CA ARG A 1028 40.15 17.89 14.39
C ARG A 1028 40.60 16.93 15.49
N ARG A 1029 39.68 16.23 16.17
CA ARG A 1029 40.03 15.14 17.10
C ARG A 1029 40.51 13.87 16.39
N LEU A 1030 40.10 13.66 15.14
CA LEU A 1030 40.66 12.64 14.24
C LEU A 1030 41.98 13.10 13.58
N GLY A 1031 42.50 14.29 13.88
CA GLY A 1031 43.73 14.84 13.28
C GLY A 1031 43.56 15.48 11.90
N ILE A 1032 42.32 15.70 11.47
CA ILE A 1032 41.95 16.24 10.15
C ILE A 1032 41.53 17.71 10.31
N ASP A 1033 41.91 18.59 9.38
CA ASP A 1033 41.30 19.91 9.26
C ASP A 1033 40.42 19.97 8.00
N CYS A 1034 39.33 20.74 8.06
CA CYS A 1034 38.32 20.79 7.00
C CYS A 1034 37.94 22.21 6.63
N ASP A 1035 37.52 22.40 5.39
CA ASP A 1035 36.86 23.64 4.96
C ASP A 1035 35.34 23.50 5.11
N LEU A 1036 34.65 24.65 5.14
CA LEU A 1036 33.22 24.74 5.45
C LEU A 1036 32.50 25.51 4.35
N ALA A 1037 31.30 25.04 3.99
CA ALA A 1037 30.33 25.76 3.16
C ALA A 1037 28.94 25.74 3.82
N GLU A 1038 28.20 26.84 3.72
CA GLU A 1038 26.84 27.00 4.24
C GLU A 1038 25.77 26.37 3.33
N ASN A 1039 26.12 26.00 2.08
CA ASN A 1039 25.20 25.44 1.09
C ASN A 1039 25.95 24.82 -0.11
N GLY A 1040 25.22 24.06 -0.95
CA GLY A 1040 25.79 23.41 -2.13
C GLY A 1040 26.41 24.34 -3.17
N ARG A 1041 25.97 25.61 -3.29
CA ARG A 1041 26.54 26.56 -4.26
C ARG A 1041 27.92 27.03 -3.84
N GLU A 1042 28.08 27.41 -2.57
CA GLU A 1042 29.39 27.79 -2.00
C GLU A 1042 30.37 26.61 -2.00
N ALA A 1043 29.88 25.39 -1.75
CA ALA A 1043 30.67 24.18 -1.84
C ALA A 1043 31.26 23.96 -3.25
N LEU A 1044 30.48 24.20 -4.31
CA LEU A 1044 30.97 24.13 -5.70
C LEU A 1044 32.06 25.19 -5.97
N THR A 1045 31.94 26.41 -5.45
CA THR A 1045 33.00 27.43 -5.59
C THR A 1045 34.27 27.06 -4.82
N LEU A 1046 34.17 26.49 -3.61
CA LEU A 1046 35.35 25.97 -2.90
C LEU A 1046 35.99 24.78 -3.62
N LEU A 1047 35.19 23.97 -4.33
CA LEU A 1047 35.68 22.89 -5.19
C LEU A 1047 36.42 23.44 -6.42
N GLU A 1048 36.06 24.60 -6.98
CA GLU A 1048 36.80 25.23 -8.09
C GLU A 1048 38.24 25.59 -7.67
N ASP A 1049 38.41 26.20 -6.49
CA ASP A 1049 39.73 26.60 -5.94
C ASP A 1049 40.52 25.46 -5.25
N SER A 1050 39.91 24.30 -4.95
CA SER A 1050 40.60 23.21 -4.26
C SER A 1050 40.06 21.79 -4.46
N GLU A 1051 40.99 20.85 -4.56
CA GLU A 1051 40.72 19.41 -4.50
C GLU A 1051 40.50 18.96 -3.05
N TYR A 1052 39.44 18.18 -2.84
CA TYR A 1052 39.07 17.52 -1.59
C TYR A 1052 38.95 16.01 -1.83
N ASP A 1053 39.46 15.20 -0.91
CA ASP A 1053 39.41 13.74 -1.04
C ASP A 1053 38.04 13.19 -0.59
N ILE A 1054 37.42 13.83 0.41
CA ILE A 1054 36.07 13.50 0.92
C ILE A 1054 35.23 14.78 1.06
N VAL A 1055 33.94 14.70 0.75
CA VAL A 1055 32.95 15.74 1.02
C VAL A 1055 31.87 15.16 1.93
N ILE A 1056 31.53 15.89 3.01
CA ILE A 1056 30.44 15.55 3.92
C ILE A 1056 29.34 16.58 3.73
N THR A 1057 28.12 16.18 3.38
CA THR A 1057 27.02 17.10 3.06
C THR A 1057 25.76 16.76 3.84
N ASP A 1058 25.04 17.76 4.38
CA ASP A 1058 23.63 17.56 4.71
C ASP A 1058 22.83 17.31 3.41
N CYS A 1059 21.77 16.52 3.50
CA CYS A 1059 20.80 16.30 2.43
C CYS A 1059 19.86 17.51 2.26
N SER A 1060 19.54 18.23 3.34
CA SER A 1060 18.51 19.29 3.36
C SER A 1060 19.10 20.67 3.66
N MET A 1061 19.43 21.44 2.61
CA MET A 1061 20.03 22.78 2.73
C MET A 1061 19.33 23.81 1.83
N PRO A 1062 19.34 25.11 2.18
CA PRO A 1062 18.82 26.17 1.32
C PRO A 1062 19.76 26.48 0.14
N VAL A 1063 19.23 27.20 -0.86
CA VAL A 1063 19.92 27.65 -2.10
C VAL A 1063 20.31 26.54 -3.08
N MET A 1064 20.86 25.43 -2.58
CA MET A 1064 21.12 24.20 -3.32
C MET A 1064 21.21 23.06 -2.30
N ASP A 1065 20.37 22.03 -2.45
CA ASP A 1065 20.32 20.92 -1.49
C ASP A 1065 21.46 19.90 -1.69
N GLY A 1066 21.58 18.94 -0.78
CA GLY A 1066 22.66 17.95 -0.83
C GLY A 1066 22.60 17.01 -2.03
N PHE A 1067 21.41 16.72 -2.55
CA PHE A 1067 21.20 15.88 -3.72
C PHE A 1067 21.53 16.64 -5.01
N GLU A 1068 21.05 17.89 -5.15
CA GLU A 1068 21.41 18.79 -6.24
C GLU A 1068 22.94 19.03 -6.30
N PHE A 1069 23.54 19.29 -5.14
CA PHE A 1069 24.99 19.44 -4.98
C PHE A 1069 25.76 18.18 -5.38
N SER A 1070 25.32 17.00 -4.93
CA SER A 1070 25.98 15.73 -5.26
C SER A 1070 25.91 15.44 -6.76
N MET A 1071 24.75 15.65 -7.41
CA MET A 1071 24.61 15.52 -8.86
C MET A 1071 25.50 16.51 -9.62
N ALA A 1072 25.63 17.76 -9.14
CA ALA A 1072 26.53 18.75 -9.74
C ALA A 1072 28.01 18.36 -9.59
N LEU A 1073 28.44 17.87 -8.43
CA LEU A 1073 29.80 17.35 -8.22
C LEU A 1073 30.08 16.13 -9.11
N ARG A 1074 29.14 15.20 -9.27
CA ARG A 1074 29.29 14.08 -10.23
C ARG A 1074 29.33 14.53 -11.68
N ALA A 1075 28.67 15.63 -12.05
CA ALA A 1075 28.83 16.24 -13.37
C ALA A 1075 30.23 16.83 -13.58
N LEU A 1076 30.83 17.45 -12.55
CA LEU A 1076 32.22 17.93 -12.59
C LEU A 1076 33.24 16.77 -12.65
N GLU A 1077 32.99 15.66 -11.97
CA GLU A 1077 33.80 14.42 -12.09
C GLU A 1077 33.70 13.79 -13.48
N ALA A 1078 32.49 13.74 -14.05
CA ALA A 1078 32.29 13.33 -15.44
C ALA A 1078 32.95 14.32 -16.43
N ALA A 1079 33.19 15.56 -15.99
CA ALA A 1079 33.98 16.56 -16.71
C ALA A 1079 35.51 16.48 -16.43
N GLY A 1080 36.00 15.38 -15.83
CA GLY A 1080 37.43 15.11 -15.68
C GLY A 1080 38.05 15.52 -14.34
N ARG A 1081 37.27 16.09 -13.41
CA ARG A 1081 37.71 16.31 -12.03
C ARG A 1081 38.02 14.95 -11.33
N PRO A 1082 39.06 14.85 -10.48
CA PRO A 1082 39.25 13.69 -9.61
C PRO A 1082 38.02 13.41 -8.74
N ARG A 1083 37.67 12.14 -8.55
CA ARG A 1083 36.50 11.73 -7.76
C ARG A 1083 36.73 11.95 -6.27
N SER A 1084 35.84 12.71 -5.63
CA SER A 1084 35.76 12.86 -4.18
C SER A 1084 34.74 11.86 -3.62
N ALA A 1085 34.98 11.27 -2.45
CA ALA A 1085 33.95 10.44 -1.81
C ALA A 1085 32.89 11.33 -1.13
N ILE A 1086 31.60 11.10 -1.37
CA ILE A 1086 30.51 11.92 -0.81
C ILE A 1086 29.77 11.15 0.29
N ILE A 1087 29.78 11.68 1.51
CA ILE A 1087 29.10 11.14 2.69
C ILE A 1087 27.92 12.06 3.06
N ALA A 1088 26.71 11.54 2.94
CA ALA A 1088 25.47 12.26 3.22
C ALA A 1088 25.12 12.25 4.72
N LEU A 1089 24.56 13.34 5.24
CA LEU A 1089 23.99 13.41 6.59
C LEU A 1089 22.47 13.53 6.50
N THR A 1090 21.74 12.63 7.17
CA THR A 1090 20.28 12.48 7.07
C THR A 1090 19.59 12.73 8.42
N ALA A 1091 18.48 13.47 8.45
CA ALA A 1091 17.79 13.81 9.71
C ALA A 1091 16.93 12.66 10.29
N ASN A 1092 16.61 11.65 9.48
CA ASN A 1092 15.79 10.49 9.87
C ASN A 1092 16.08 9.35 8.88
N ALA A 1093 16.43 8.16 9.37
CA ALA A 1093 16.49 6.97 8.52
C ALA A 1093 15.06 6.42 8.33
N VAL A 1094 14.45 6.72 7.18
CA VAL A 1094 13.14 6.21 6.75
C VAL A 1094 13.30 5.52 5.39
N THR A 1095 12.51 4.47 5.17
CA THR A 1095 12.58 3.60 4.00
C THR A 1095 12.45 4.40 2.71
N GLY A 1096 13.54 4.49 1.94
CA GLY A 1096 13.61 5.24 0.67
C GLY A 1096 14.68 6.34 0.63
N ASP A 1097 15.00 7.00 1.75
CA ASP A 1097 15.95 8.13 1.73
C ASP A 1097 17.40 7.70 1.48
N ALA A 1098 17.79 6.50 1.93
CA ALA A 1098 19.08 5.90 1.58
C ALA A 1098 19.23 5.69 0.07
N GLN A 1099 18.19 5.20 -0.60
CA GLN A 1099 18.21 4.99 -2.06
C GLN A 1099 18.34 6.34 -2.79
N ARG A 1100 17.60 7.37 -2.36
CA ARG A 1100 17.71 8.73 -2.92
C ARG A 1100 19.13 9.32 -2.80
N CYS A 1101 19.87 8.98 -1.75
CA CYS A 1101 21.28 9.39 -1.61
C CYS A 1101 22.14 8.75 -2.71
N TYR A 1102 22.03 7.43 -2.89
CA TYR A 1102 22.78 6.71 -3.93
C TYR A 1102 22.36 7.10 -5.35
N ASP A 1103 21.08 7.35 -5.60
CA ASP A 1103 20.55 7.81 -6.90
C ASP A 1103 21.07 9.20 -7.27
N ALA A 1104 21.25 10.10 -6.30
CA ALA A 1104 21.91 11.39 -6.47
C ALA A 1104 23.45 11.29 -6.57
N GLY A 1105 24.00 10.07 -6.52
CA GLY A 1105 25.42 9.79 -6.68
C GLY A 1105 26.26 9.91 -5.42
N MET A 1106 25.68 9.96 -4.22
CA MET A 1106 26.44 9.91 -2.95
C MET A 1106 27.04 8.51 -2.75
N ASP A 1107 28.19 8.38 -2.07
CA ASP A 1107 28.86 7.09 -1.84
C ASP A 1107 28.43 6.41 -0.52
N ALA A 1108 28.02 7.20 0.48
CA ALA A 1108 27.53 6.70 1.77
C ALA A 1108 26.56 7.69 2.43
N TYR A 1109 25.88 7.26 3.50
CA TYR A 1109 25.07 8.12 4.37
C TYR A 1109 25.28 7.81 5.86
N LEU A 1110 25.05 8.81 6.71
CA LEU A 1110 25.02 8.74 8.16
C LEU A 1110 23.75 9.45 8.67
N SER A 1111 23.25 9.04 9.83
CA SER A 1111 22.11 9.71 10.49
C SER A 1111 22.56 10.77 11.49
N LYS A 1112 21.92 11.94 11.50
CA LYS A 1112 22.13 12.98 12.52
C LYS A 1112 21.40 12.59 13.83
N PRO A 1113 22.01 12.79 15.02
CA PRO A 1113 23.36 13.34 15.26
C PRO A 1113 24.47 12.30 15.06
N VAL A 1114 25.55 12.70 14.38
CA VAL A 1114 26.66 11.82 14.01
C VAL A 1114 27.62 11.57 15.18
N GLY A 1115 27.91 10.31 15.49
CA GLY A 1115 28.91 9.92 16.48
C GLY A 1115 30.35 9.95 15.94
N LEU A 1116 31.31 10.33 16.79
CA LEU A 1116 32.74 10.42 16.42
C LEU A 1116 33.32 9.08 15.90
N SER A 1117 32.87 7.94 16.44
CA SER A 1117 33.26 6.60 15.99
C SER A 1117 32.66 6.21 14.64
N GLU A 1118 31.42 6.63 14.37
CA GLU A 1118 30.73 6.39 13.10
C GLU A 1118 31.39 7.22 11.99
N LEU A 1119 31.72 8.49 12.30
CA LEU A 1119 32.50 9.37 11.43
C LEU A 1119 33.90 8.81 11.13
N SER A 1120 34.63 8.32 12.15
CA SER A 1120 35.93 7.65 11.95
C SER A 1120 35.80 6.46 10.99
N THR A 1121 34.85 5.56 11.26
CA THR A 1121 34.61 4.35 10.46
C THR A 1121 34.28 4.69 9.00
N ALA A 1122 33.43 5.69 8.77
CA ALA A 1122 33.08 6.13 7.42
C ALA A 1122 34.28 6.74 6.68
N LEU A 1123 35.10 7.56 7.34
CA LEU A 1123 36.30 8.15 6.74
C LEU A 1123 37.36 7.07 6.43
N GLU A 1124 37.54 6.09 7.32
CA GLU A 1124 38.44 4.94 7.12
C GLU A 1124 37.98 4.02 5.97
N GLN A 1125 36.67 3.88 5.75
CA GLN A 1125 36.11 3.10 4.63
C GLN A 1125 36.35 3.75 3.27
N TRP A 1126 36.30 5.09 3.20
CA TRP A 1126 36.29 5.84 1.93
C TRP A 1126 37.61 6.57 1.62
N TRP A 1127 38.60 6.56 2.51
CA TRP A 1127 39.94 7.11 2.28
C TRP A 1127 41.03 6.03 2.34
N HIS A 1128 41.99 6.05 1.40
CA HIS A 1128 43.17 5.20 1.50
C HIS A 1128 44.42 5.91 0.94
N PRO A 1129 45.59 5.92 1.65
CA PRO A 1129 46.77 6.71 1.25
C PRO A 1129 47.33 6.44 -0.15
N SER A 1130 47.00 5.30 -0.76
CA SER A 1130 47.39 4.93 -2.12
C SER A 1130 46.66 5.71 -3.23
N MET A 1131 45.56 6.42 -2.94
CA MET A 1131 44.80 7.15 -3.95
C MET A 1131 45.61 8.29 -4.58
N ARG A 1132 46.43 9.02 -3.81
CA ARG A 1132 47.28 10.13 -4.31
C ARG A 1132 48.55 9.69 -5.06
N GLN A 1133 48.67 8.43 -5.49
CA GLN A 1133 49.84 7.93 -6.26
C GLN A 1133 49.49 7.31 -7.63
N ALA A 1134 48.25 7.47 -8.10
CA ALA A 1134 47.80 6.97 -9.42
C ALA A 1134 47.73 8.12 -10.46
N GLU A 1135 48.86 8.43 -11.10
CA GLU A 1135 48.98 9.62 -11.97
C GLU A 1135 48.79 9.32 -13.48
N THR A 1136 47.81 10.00 -14.12
CA THR A 1136 47.56 10.07 -15.59
C THR A 1136 47.03 8.78 -16.27
N LYS A 1137 46.26 8.79 -17.38
CA LYS A 1137 46.08 9.74 -18.51
C LYS A 1137 44.59 9.86 -19.00
N PRO A 1138 44.24 10.80 -19.91
CA PRO A 1138 43.03 11.62 -19.76
C PRO A 1138 41.92 11.49 -20.83
N VAL A 1139 40.76 12.10 -20.55
CA VAL A 1139 39.80 12.68 -21.51
C VAL A 1139 39.20 13.96 -20.88
N GLU A 1140 39.03 15.04 -21.65
CA GLU A 1140 38.46 16.34 -21.22
C GLU A 1140 36.94 16.42 -21.48
N PRO A 1141 36.22 17.32 -20.77
CA PRO A 1141 35.65 18.52 -21.43
C PRO A 1141 35.62 19.80 -20.55
N ALA A 1142 35.46 20.97 -21.18
CA ALA A 1142 35.41 22.29 -20.53
C ALA A 1142 33.99 22.98 -20.61
N PRO A 1143 33.67 23.97 -19.76
CA PRO A 1143 32.30 24.48 -19.52
C PRO A 1143 31.88 25.74 -20.32
N LEU A 1144 30.69 26.31 -20.04
CA LEU A 1144 30.12 27.53 -20.66
C LEU A 1144 29.20 28.36 -19.73
N GLN A 1145 29.46 29.66 -19.54
CA GLN A 1145 28.59 30.77 -19.04
C GLN A 1145 29.28 32.14 -19.35
N GLU A 1146 28.67 33.34 -19.36
CA GLU A 1146 27.27 33.78 -19.63
C GLU A 1146 27.21 35.26 -20.17
N PRO A 1147 26.60 36.35 -19.61
CA PRO A 1147 25.89 37.35 -20.44
C PRO A 1147 26.53 38.78 -20.55
N GLN A 1148 25.70 39.84 -20.70
CA GLN A 1148 25.94 40.93 -21.67
C GLN A 1148 26.27 42.37 -21.18
N ASP A 1149 26.40 42.66 -19.88
CA ASP A 1149 26.81 44.01 -19.41
C ASP A 1149 28.34 44.18 -19.27
N ALA A 1150 29.08 43.20 -19.80
CA ALA A 1150 30.55 43.17 -19.90
C ALA A 1150 31.09 44.23 -20.90
N PRO A 1151 32.42 44.49 -20.91
CA PRO A 1151 33.07 44.96 -22.14
C PRO A 1151 32.68 44.02 -23.30
N PRO A 1152 32.50 44.52 -24.53
CA PRO A 1152 32.02 43.72 -25.67
C PRO A 1152 33.01 42.62 -26.12
N ILE A 1153 34.17 42.57 -25.49
CA ILE A 1153 35.21 41.57 -25.63
C ILE A 1153 35.91 41.44 -24.27
N ASP A 1154 36.05 40.23 -23.73
CA ASP A 1154 36.80 40.05 -22.49
C ASP A 1154 38.31 39.92 -22.76
N ARG A 1155 39.05 40.94 -22.32
CA ARG A 1155 40.50 41.01 -22.44
C ARG A 1155 41.23 40.16 -21.39
N ALA A 1156 40.61 39.92 -20.22
CA ALA A 1156 41.19 39.07 -19.19
C ALA A 1156 41.11 37.60 -19.63
N GLY A 1157 39.93 37.15 -20.07
CA GLY A 1157 39.75 35.83 -20.67
C GLY A 1157 40.65 35.55 -21.88
N ILE A 1158 41.01 36.57 -22.69
CA ILE A 1158 42.01 36.40 -23.78
C ILE A 1158 43.44 36.25 -23.24
N ALA A 1159 43.84 37.00 -22.22
CA ALA A 1159 45.16 36.85 -21.58
C ALA A 1159 45.32 35.45 -20.95
N GLU A 1160 44.29 35.00 -20.24
CA GLU A 1160 44.22 33.67 -19.62
C GLU A 1160 44.20 32.54 -20.67
N LEU A 1161 43.48 32.73 -21.79
CA LEU A 1161 43.45 31.78 -22.91
C LEU A 1161 44.82 31.57 -23.59
N ILE A 1162 45.67 32.60 -23.64
CA ILE A 1162 47.01 32.51 -24.24
C ILE A 1162 48.13 32.23 -23.23
N GLY A 1163 47.86 32.42 -21.93
CA GLY A 1163 48.85 32.24 -20.85
C GLY A 1163 49.95 33.30 -20.82
N ASP A 1164 49.68 34.50 -21.34
CA ASP A 1164 50.61 35.63 -21.40
C ASP A 1164 49.86 36.95 -21.16
N ASP A 1165 50.33 37.76 -20.22
CA ASP A 1165 49.79 39.07 -19.86
C ASP A 1165 50.31 40.21 -20.78
N ASP A 1166 51.14 39.90 -21.80
CA ASP A 1166 51.66 40.90 -22.73
C ASP A 1166 50.55 41.59 -23.53
N ALA A 1167 50.37 42.89 -23.25
CA ALA A 1167 49.33 43.71 -23.85
C ALA A 1167 49.44 43.83 -25.37
N GLU A 1168 50.66 43.93 -25.94
CA GLU A 1168 50.83 44.05 -27.41
C GLU A 1168 50.39 42.75 -28.13
N THR A 1169 50.65 41.58 -27.53
CA THR A 1169 50.23 40.28 -28.07
C THR A 1169 48.73 40.06 -27.96
N ILE A 1170 48.13 40.39 -26.80
CA ILE A 1170 46.66 40.37 -26.61
C ILE A 1170 45.97 41.29 -27.63
N ASP A 1171 46.51 42.50 -27.84
CA ASP A 1171 45.96 43.49 -28.76
C ASP A 1171 46.03 43.05 -30.23
N ALA A 1172 47.08 42.35 -30.64
CA ALA A 1172 47.18 41.79 -32.00
C ALA A 1172 46.11 40.72 -32.28
N LEU A 1173 45.80 39.86 -31.30
CA LEU A 1173 44.78 38.81 -31.44
C LEU A 1173 43.35 39.38 -31.44
N ILE A 1174 43.10 40.42 -30.64
CA ILE A 1174 41.83 41.15 -30.64
C ILE A 1174 41.54 41.80 -32.00
N LEU A 1175 42.57 42.29 -32.69
CA LEU A 1175 42.46 42.83 -34.05
C LEU A 1175 42.16 41.74 -35.09
N ASP A 1176 42.86 40.60 -35.05
CA ASP A 1176 42.60 39.47 -35.96
C ASP A 1176 41.19 38.89 -35.77
N PHE A 1177 40.72 38.74 -34.52
CA PHE A 1177 39.33 38.41 -34.25
C PHE A 1177 38.36 39.41 -34.89
N PHE A 1178 38.61 40.73 -34.76
CA PHE A 1178 37.70 41.76 -35.26
C PHE A 1178 37.61 41.81 -36.80
N GLU A 1179 38.70 41.51 -37.51
CA GLU A 1179 38.68 41.38 -38.98
C GLU A 1179 37.95 40.10 -39.44
N ASN A 1180 38.20 38.97 -38.77
CA ASN A 1180 37.51 37.70 -39.07
C ASN A 1180 36.01 37.78 -38.73
N TRP A 1181 35.63 38.44 -37.63
CA TRP A 1181 34.24 38.64 -37.22
C TRP A 1181 33.40 39.39 -38.25
N GLN A 1182 33.94 40.46 -38.84
CA GLN A 1182 33.24 41.22 -39.90
C GLN A 1182 32.94 40.33 -41.13
N THR A 1183 33.80 39.37 -41.44
CA THR A 1183 33.58 38.39 -42.51
C THR A 1183 32.44 37.44 -42.17
N SER A 1184 32.41 36.91 -40.94
CA SER A 1184 31.33 36.04 -40.45
C SER A 1184 29.97 36.75 -40.38
N LEU A 1185 29.92 37.99 -39.90
CA LEU A 1185 28.70 38.81 -39.85
C LEU A 1185 28.17 39.13 -41.26
N SER A 1186 29.06 39.43 -42.21
CA SER A 1186 28.70 39.66 -43.62
C SER A 1186 28.08 38.41 -44.27
N ALA A 1187 28.50 37.21 -43.87
CA ALA A 1187 28.00 35.96 -44.42
C ALA A 1187 26.54 35.64 -44.05
N LEU A 1188 26.01 36.20 -42.95
CA LEU A 1188 24.60 36.00 -42.51
C LEU A 1188 23.58 36.64 -43.47
N HIS A 1189 23.95 37.76 -44.10
CA HIS A 1189 23.05 38.56 -44.92
C HIS A 1189 22.63 37.87 -46.23
N GLY A 1190 23.49 37.03 -46.81
CA GLY A 1190 23.22 36.31 -48.05
C GLY A 1190 22.07 35.30 -47.93
N PRO A 1191 22.14 34.33 -47.00
CA PRO A 1191 21.06 33.39 -46.73
C PRO A 1191 19.75 34.05 -46.31
N LEU A 1192 19.81 35.10 -45.48
CA LEU A 1192 18.63 35.87 -45.04
C LEU A 1192 17.86 36.45 -46.23
N GLN A 1193 18.56 37.16 -47.13
CA GLN A 1193 17.96 37.75 -48.34
C GLN A 1193 17.44 36.71 -49.34
N GLN A 1194 17.88 35.45 -49.23
CA GLN A 1194 17.44 34.33 -50.08
C GLN A 1194 16.32 33.51 -49.42
N GLY A 1195 16.02 33.73 -48.13
CA GLY A 1195 15.05 32.96 -47.35
C GLY A 1195 15.50 31.52 -47.03
N ASP A 1196 16.80 31.23 -47.12
CA ASP A 1196 17.34 29.89 -46.86
C ASP A 1196 17.65 29.72 -45.37
N THR A 1197 16.69 29.17 -44.62
CA THR A 1197 16.79 28.92 -43.17
C THR A 1197 17.92 27.95 -42.82
N ALA A 1198 18.18 26.93 -43.66
CA ALA A 1198 19.22 25.95 -43.40
C ALA A 1198 20.62 26.55 -43.61
N ALA A 1199 20.82 27.35 -44.66
CA ALA A 1199 22.06 28.09 -44.87
C ALA A 1199 22.25 29.21 -43.83
N LEU A 1200 21.17 29.87 -43.39
CA LEU A 1200 21.24 30.91 -42.36
C LEU A 1200 21.58 30.32 -40.99
N CYS A 1201 20.96 29.21 -40.60
CA CYS A 1201 21.30 28.46 -39.38
C CYS A 1201 22.77 28.03 -39.39
N LYS A 1202 23.25 27.47 -40.50
CA LYS A 1202 24.65 27.08 -40.67
C LYS A 1202 25.62 28.27 -40.60
N ALA A 1203 25.22 29.43 -41.13
CA ALA A 1203 26.02 30.66 -41.04
C ALA A 1203 26.01 31.24 -39.61
N ALA A 1204 24.87 31.19 -38.90
CA ALA A 1204 24.76 31.60 -37.49
C ALA A 1204 25.63 30.73 -36.58
N HIS A 1205 25.65 29.41 -36.81
CA HIS A 1205 26.55 28.48 -36.12
C HIS A 1205 28.03 28.82 -36.34
N ALA A 1206 28.43 29.12 -37.58
CA ALA A 1206 29.81 29.52 -37.90
C ALA A 1206 30.19 30.88 -37.27
N ALA A 1207 29.27 31.85 -37.30
CA ALA A 1207 29.45 33.15 -36.66
C ALA A 1207 29.59 33.00 -35.13
N LYS A 1208 28.76 32.17 -34.48
CA LYS A 1208 28.88 31.85 -33.05
C LYS A 1208 30.26 31.32 -32.68
N GLY A 1209 30.84 30.46 -33.52
CA GLY A 1209 32.22 29.99 -33.35
C GLY A 1209 33.25 31.13 -33.38
N THR A 1210 33.08 32.09 -34.29
CA THR A 1210 33.95 33.28 -34.37
C THR A 1210 33.79 34.17 -33.13
N ALA A 1211 32.55 34.42 -32.68
CA ALA A 1211 32.27 35.23 -31.50
C ALA A 1211 32.83 34.63 -30.19
N ARG A 1212 32.78 33.29 -30.04
CA ARG A 1212 33.40 32.60 -28.90
C ARG A 1212 34.93 32.63 -28.97
N TYR A 1213 35.54 32.51 -30.15
CA TYR A 1213 37.00 32.67 -30.30
C TYR A 1213 37.50 34.03 -29.82
N GLY A 1214 36.73 35.09 -30.07
CA GLY A 1214 37.05 36.44 -29.58
C GLY A 1214 36.68 36.72 -28.13
N MET A 1215 36.15 35.77 -27.34
CA MET A 1215 35.59 36.03 -26.00
C MET A 1215 34.55 37.18 -25.99
N ALA A 1216 33.72 37.25 -27.04
CA ALA A 1216 32.64 38.22 -27.20
C ALA A 1216 31.27 37.55 -26.95
N ALA A 1217 31.00 37.18 -25.69
CA ALA A 1217 29.82 36.40 -25.28
C ALA A 1217 28.50 36.98 -25.82
N ILE A 1218 28.37 38.30 -25.82
CA ILE A 1218 27.22 39.08 -26.32
C ILE A 1218 26.87 38.73 -27.77
N LEU A 1219 27.89 38.61 -28.63
CA LEU A 1219 27.74 38.24 -30.03
C LEU A 1219 27.47 36.73 -30.17
N ALA A 1220 28.09 35.90 -29.32
CA ALA A 1220 27.89 34.45 -29.34
C ALA A 1220 26.45 34.04 -28.96
N ASP A 1221 25.87 34.62 -27.92
CA ASP A 1221 24.50 34.32 -27.46
C ASP A 1221 23.45 34.82 -28.46
N THR A 1222 23.70 35.96 -29.10
CA THR A 1222 22.82 36.50 -30.13
C THR A 1222 22.89 35.67 -31.41
N CYS A 1223 24.07 35.16 -31.80
CA CYS A 1223 24.19 34.15 -32.85
C CYS A 1223 23.53 32.81 -32.48
N GLU A 1224 23.62 32.35 -31.23
CA GLU A 1224 22.95 31.11 -30.79
C GLU A 1224 21.42 31.25 -30.80
N SER A 1225 20.92 32.44 -30.48
CA SER A 1225 19.50 32.76 -30.60
C SER A 1225 19.02 32.75 -32.05
N LEU A 1226 19.83 33.27 -32.98
CA LEU A 1226 19.57 33.24 -34.43
C LEU A 1226 19.62 31.80 -34.99
N GLU A 1227 20.58 30.99 -34.55
CA GLU A 1227 20.72 29.57 -34.90
C GLU A 1227 19.48 28.77 -34.44
N LYS A 1228 19.06 28.94 -33.18
CA LYS A 1228 17.87 28.26 -32.63
C LYS A 1228 16.57 28.67 -33.32
N LEU A 1229 16.40 29.96 -33.64
CA LEU A 1229 15.22 30.46 -34.36
C LEU A 1229 15.12 29.85 -35.78
N THR A 1230 16.24 29.89 -36.51
CA THR A 1230 16.27 29.44 -37.92
C THR A 1230 16.29 27.92 -38.07
N ALA A 1231 16.72 27.17 -37.06
CA ALA A 1231 16.56 25.71 -36.98
C ALA A 1231 15.09 25.26 -36.86
N GLY A 1232 14.17 26.15 -36.44
CA GLY A 1232 12.73 25.90 -36.41
C GLY A 1232 11.99 26.21 -37.73
N GLU A 1233 12.72 26.46 -38.82
CA GLU A 1233 12.22 26.97 -40.11
C GLU A 1233 11.55 28.37 -40.06
N GLU A 1234 11.57 29.06 -38.92
CA GLU A 1234 11.02 30.41 -38.78
C GLU A 1234 12.05 31.50 -39.12
N LEU A 1235 11.73 32.34 -40.11
CA LEU A 1235 12.47 33.56 -40.44
C LEU A 1235 11.99 34.79 -39.64
N GLN A 1236 10.84 34.69 -38.96
CA GLN A 1236 10.09 35.86 -38.48
C GLN A 1236 10.72 36.46 -37.20
N GLY A 1237 11.72 37.31 -37.38
CA GLY A 1237 12.53 37.89 -36.31
C GLY A 1237 14.04 37.70 -36.49
N ALA A 1238 14.46 36.88 -37.46
CA ALA A 1238 15.88 36.72 -37.82
C ALA A 1238 16.53 38.07 -38.18
N ASP A 1239 15.80 38.93 -38.91
CA ASP A 1239 16.23 40.29 -39.26
C ASP A 1239 16.65 41.10 -38.02
N LYS A 1240 15.86 41.02 -36.93
CA LYS A 1240 16.10 41.77 -35.69
C LYS A 1240 17.29 41.25 -34.89
N LEU A 1241 17.55 39.95 -34.94
CA LEU A 1241 18.71 39.34 -34.30
C LEU A 1241 20.00 39.71 -35.05
N ILE A 1242 19.92 39.87 -36.38
CA ILE A 1242 21.03 40.38 -37.19
C ILE A 1242 21.23 41.89 -36.97
N GLU A 1243 20.16 42.68 -36.92
CA GLU A 1243 20.21 44.12 -36.52
C GLU A 1243 20.82 44.31 -35.11
N ALA A 1244 20.55 43.38 -34.17
CA ALA A 1244 21.19 43.35 -32.86
C ALA A 1244 22.69 42.99 -32.92
N LEU A 1245 23.08 42.00 -33.73
CA LEU A 1245 24.49 41.65 -33.98
C LEU A 1245 25.26 42.81 -34.63
N GLU A 1246 24.67 43.53 -35.57
CA GLU A 1246 25.27 44.74 -36.15
C GLU A 1246 25.42 45.86 -35.11
N THR A 1247 24.38 46.09 -34.30
CA THR A 1247 24.39 47.08 -33.21
C THR A 1247 25.51 46.80 -32.22
N GLU A 1248 25.66 45.56 -31.77
CA GLU A 1248 26.71 45.16 -30.83
C GLU A 1248 28.10 45.15 -31.48
N THR A 1249 28.21 44.81 -32.78
CA THR A 1249 29.46 44.97 -33.53
C THR A 1249 29.88 46.45 -33.60
N GLY A 1250 28.91 47.37 -33.64
CA GLY A 1250 29.13 48.81 -33.45
C GLY A 1250 29.68 49.16 -32.07
N ARG A 1251 29.15 48.55 -31.00
CA ARG A 1251 29.67 48.70 -29.61
C ARG A 1251 31.10 48.18 -29.48
N LEU A 1252 31.41 47.03 -30.07
CA LEU A 1252 32.78 46.49 -30.16
C LEU A 1252 33.72 47.43 -30.92
N LYS A 1253 33.33 47.92 -32.11
CA LYS A 1253 34.15 48.88 -32.88
C LYS A 1253 34.44 50.16 -32.07
N ALA A 1254 33.42 50.72 -31.41
CA ALA A 1254 33.56 51.91 -30.58
C ALA A 1254 34.38 51.68 -29.29
N TYR A 1255 34.52 50.43 -28.83
CA TYR A 1255 35.43 50.04 -27.75
C TYR A 1255 36.88 49.99 -28.24
N LEU A 1256 37.14 49.32 -29.37
CA LEU A 1256 38.49 49.19 -29.95
C LEU A 1256 39.09 50.53 -30.41
N GLY A 1257 38.26 51.46 -30.92
CA GLY A 1257 38.68 52.82 -31.25
C GLY A 1257 39.12 53.63 -30.02
N LYS A 1258 38.39 53.50 -28.90
CA LYS A 1258 38.75 54.12 -27.61
C LYS A 1258 40.02 53.52 -26.99
N ALA A 1259 40.30 52.25 -27.24
CA ALA A 1259 41.56 51.59 -26.86
C ALA A 1259 42.74 52.01 -27.75
N GLY A 1260 42.50 52.68 -28.88
CA GLY A 1260 43.53 53.17 -29.81
C GLY A 1260 44.06 52.10 -30.79
N LEU A 1261 43.42 50.94 -30.84
CA LEU A 1261 43.86 49.75 -31.59
C LEU A 1261 43.50 49.84 -33.07
N ILE A 1262 42.29 50.31 -33.34
CA ILE A 1262 41.88 50.78 -34.66
C ILE A 1262 41.88 52.30 -34.67
N ARG A 1263 42.24 52.90 -35.80
CA ARG A 1263 42.14 54.36 -35.97
C ARG A 1263 40.70 54.76 -36.29
N ASP A 1264 40.23 55.80 -35.61
CA ASP A 1264 39.02 56.55 -36.00
C ASP A 1264 39.28 57.40 -37.27
N ASP A 1265 39.48 56.73 -38.40
CA ASP A 1265 39.04 57.25 -39.70
C ASP A 1265 37.51 57.02 -39.74
N GLU A 1266 36.64 57.88 -39.21
CA GLU A 1266 36.55 59.31 -39.48
C GLU A 1266 35.95 60.13 -38.35
N ARG A 1267 36.54 61.31 -38.11
CA ARG A 1267 35.79 62.46 -37.60
C ARG A 1267 35.12 63.22 -38.77
N GLN A 1268 34.08 62.63 -39.37
CA GLN A 1268 33.21 63.34 -40.33
C GLN A 1268 31.74 62.90 -40.23
N SER A 1269 30.89 63.82 -39.79
CA SER A 1269 29.46 63.66 -39.43
C SER A 1269 29.15 62.61 -38.33
N ALA A 1270 28.65 63.01 -37.16
CA ALA A 1270 28.37 64.37 -36.66
C ALA A 1270 28.50 64.45 -35.13
#